data_AF-A0A9D4EMP3-F1
#
_entry.id   AF-A0A9D4EMP3-F1
#
_cell.length_a   1.000
_cell.length_b   1.000
_cell.length_c   1.000
_cell.angle_alpha   90.00
_cell.angle_beta   90.00
_cell.angle_gamma   90.00
#
_symmetry.space_group_name_H-M   'P 1'
#
loop_
_entity.id
_entity.type
_entity.pdbx_description
1 polymer ?
#
loop_
_entity_poly.entity_id
_entity_poly.type
_entity_poly.pdbx_seq_one_letter_code
_entity_poly.pdbx_strand_id
1 'polypeptide(L)'
;MWDDSCCGNKTYASSWQICCSNNVVFKNSSNAVCCGSTASYDPNTHLCCNGVVVQRVPMTATACCDNNMTYDPSFQICCGNGPVTKVSTNALCCGTTSSYNPQTHLCCNNVTVAHTHLWDTHCCGNSSTFNPSYHLCCNTSAGGLVPVAKQRSNDLVCCGSTTAYDPSSELCCLYSWGSHVVPKTSSGATTCCGSVSFNPNTELCCNDKNVAKRNTTDTSCCGNTPYTPASELCCLNEPKVRTKSSQSASKCCEPDGTFDPNLELCCNGKNVRKTNNSDDSCCGAFPNLYSYNSHTHLCCHGQWAVYKTSMTATECCGSSPPNLSSYDQSWEICCDGQVRNKSTNVDTQCCGTDHSFNPNTHLCCSGYPVAKHSNAPNSICCGNNAAYDPSVQLCCNGMWPVWKVHSTHTSCCGNSHTYDPTTELCCNDKAVPKTSHGATECCGASSSYDPLTQLCCFGYPITKSEAWHTACCGSSTYHPQWQICCGTNTVVNKNNPLADACCGTSSSYITASQLCCNGNAVDSLGGTKCCGSKAAYNPFTQECCNGVVVNIGGSTGLTCCGNQIMKPLESICCNGVIQPLYPDGMTKCCGTVSFDPKCFKCSFDYHIIKAYDERFQMCCDGSVFNMTYDLNCCCRDKLINSEIHECCDGAIRTRDPKKTHTCCGKLYLLFSVFYFCR
;
A
#
# COMPACT_ATOMS: atom_id res chain seq x y z
N MET A 1 132.57 46.79 13.41
CA MET A 1 132.95 45.42 13.01
C MET A 1 131.65 44.68 12.78
N TRP A 2 131.49 44.07 11.61
CA TRP A 2 130.22 43.56 11.09
C TRP A 2 130.02 42.13 11.62
N ASP A 3 128.89 41.88 12.29
CA ASP A 3 128.54 40.58 12.88
C ASP A 3 127.64 39.81 11.89
N ASP A 4 128.22 39.45 10.75
CA ASP A 4 127.55 38.74 9.66
C ASP A 4 127.77 37.22 9.83
N SER A 5 126.68 36.47 9.94
CA SER A 5 126.66 35.01 10.03
C SER A 5 126.07 34.38 8.76
N CYS A 6 126.36 33.10 8.49
CA CYS A 6 125.85 32.38 7.32
C CYS A 6 124.66 31.47 7.67
N CYS A 7 123.64 31.46 6.81
CA CYS A 7 122.48 30.58 6.86
C CYS A 7 122.30 29.91 5.49
N GLY A 8 122.77 28.67 5.34
CA GLY A 8 122.90 28.04 4.03
C GLY A 8 123.77 28.91 3.10
N ASN A 9 123.20 29.41 2.00
CA ASN A 9 123.88 30.28 1.03
C ASN A 9 123.60 31.79 1.20
N LYS A 10 122.95 32.21 2.30
CA LYS A 10 122.64 33.63 2.59
C LYS A 10 123.45 34.13 3.79
N THR A 11 123.89 35.39 3.76
CA THR A 11 124.43 36.07 4.95
C THR A 11 123.29 36.79 5.70
N TYR A 12 123.39 36.88 7.03
CA TYR A 12 122.40 37.53 7.88
C TYR A 12 123.04 38.21 9.09
N ALA A 13 122.38 39.26 9.61
CA ALA A 13 122.84 39.97 10.80
C ALA A 13 122.41 39.21 12.07
N SER A 14 123.38 38.63 12.79
CA SER A 14 123.12 37.79 13.97
C SER A 14 122.45 38.55 15.13
N SER A 15 122.51 39.90 15.11
CA SER A 15 121.94 40.76 16.14
C SER A 15 120.40 40.83 16.13
N TRP A 16 119.75 40.74 14.96
CA TRP A 16 118.29 40.80 14.83
C TRP A 16 117.68 39.76 13.86
N GLN A 17 118.49 38.88 13.28
CA GLN A 17 118.04 37.73 12.46
C GLN A 17 118.58 36.41 13.00
N ILE A 18 117.90 35.31 12.67
CA ILE A 18 118.28 33.94 13.02
C ILE A 18 118.07 33.00 11.82
N CYS A 19 118.93 32.00 11.69
CA CYS A 19 118.81 30.96 10.67
C CYS A 19 117.93 29.79 11.15
N CYS A 20 116.82 29.55 10.47
CA CYS A 20 115.89 28.45 10.74
C CYS A 20 115.83 27.50 9.54
N SER A 21 116.52 26.36 9.61
CA SER A 21 116.54 25.35 8.55
C SER A 21 116.80 25.96 7.15
N ASN A 22 117.90 26.72 7.01
CA ASN A 22 118.33 27.45 5.81
C ASN A 22 117.49 28.69 5.40
N ASN A 23 116.51 29.10 6.21
CA ASN A 23 115.79 30.37 6.00
C ASN A 23 116.20 31.41 7.04
N VAL A 24 116.43 32.65 6.59
CA VAL A 24 116.72 33.79 7.47
C VAL A 24 115.40 34.38 7.96
N VAL A 25 115.19 34.39 9.27
CA VAL A 25 113.97 34.90 9.94
C VAL A 25 114.36 36.01 10.90
N PHE A 26 113.50 37.04 11.06
CA PHE A 26 113.72 38.09 12.06
C PHE A 26 113.57 37.52 13.48
N LYS A 27 114.46 37.89 14.41
CA LYS A 27 114.35 37.56 15.83
C LYS A 27 113.20 38.34 16.44
N ASN A 28 112.26 37.64 17.09
CA ASN A 28 111.16 38.27 17.82
C ASN A 28 111.55 38.76 19.24
N SER A 29 112.71 38.31 19.74
CA SER A 29 113.24 38.59 21.07
C SER A 29 114.77 38.38 21.07
N SER A 30 115.46 38.84 22.11
CA SER A 30 116.89 38.58 22.28
C SER A 30 117.21 37.08 22.43
N ASN A 31 116.27 36.29 22.96
CA ASN A 31 116.38 34.83 23.15
C ASN A 31 115.68 34.04 22.04
N ALA A 32 115.40 34.65 20.89
CA ALA A 32 114.61 34.04 19.84
C ALA A 32 115.22 32.71 19.34
N VAL A 33 114.40 31.66 19.29
CA VAL A 33 114.73 30.36 18.70
C VAL A 33 113.77 30.05 17.55
N CYS A 34 114.13 29.10 16.69
CA CYS A 34 113.33 28.74 15.53
C CYS A 34 112.14 27.85 15.87
N CYS A 35 110.97 28.17 15.32
CA CYS A 35 109.84 27.25 15.21
C CYS A 35 109.67 26.83 13.74
N GLY A 36 110.06 25.59 13.44
CA GLY A 36 110.13 25.12 12.05
C GLY A 36 111.14 25.94 11.24
N SER A 37 110.82 26.21 9.97
CA SER A 37 111.69 26.93 9.05
C SER A 37 111.29 28.40 8.79
N THR A 38 110.18 28.88 9.36
CA THR A 38 109.56 30.16 8.95
C THR A 38 109.38 31.18 10.06
N ALA A 39 109.39 30.76 11.32
CA ALA A 39 109.12 31.64 12.46
C ALA A 39 110.23 31.55 13.52
N SER A 40 110.44 32.65 14.23
CA SER A 40 111.20 32.68 15.47
C SER A 40 110.28 33.03 16.64
N TYR A 41 110.57 32.52 17.83
CA TYR A 41 109.79 32.77 19.04
C TYR A 41 110.67 32.86 20.28
N ASP A 42 110.14 33.47 21.35
CA ASP A 42 110.81 33.49 22.66
C ASP A 42 110.44 32.21 23.43
N PRO A 43 111.40 31.30 23.72
CA PRO A 43 111.11 30.04 24.38
C PRO A 43 110.63 30.17 25.83
N ASN A 44 110.74 31.36 26.44
CA ASN A 44 110.24 31.61 27.79
C ASN A 44 108.71 31.84 27.81
N THR A 45 108.16 32.45 26.77
CA THR A 45 106.73 32.85 26.69
C THR A 45 105.93 32.02 25.69
N HIS A 46 106.58 31.47 24.68
CA HIS A 46 105.94 30.70 23.61
C HIS A 46 106.57 29.31 23.48
N LEU A 47 105.87 28.42 22.78
CA LEU A 47 106.30 27.09 22.43
C LEU A 47 106.05 26.84 20.94
N CYS A 48 106.89 26.03 20.30
CA CYS A 48 106.64 25.57 18.94
C CYS A 48 105.91 24.22 18.96
N CYS A 49 104.64 24.21 18.55
CA CYS A 49 103.83 23.00 18.40
C CYS A 49 103.62 22.71 16.91
N ASN A 50 104.10 21.57 16.41
CA ASN A 50 103.93 21.15 15.01
C ASN A 50 104.27 22.24 13.97
N GLY A 51 105.29 23.07 14.25
CA GLY A 51 105.71 24.17 13.37
C GLY A 51 104.93 25.49 13.54
N VAL A 52 103.98 25.55 14.46
CA VAL A 52 103.20 26.75 14.82
C VAL A 52 103.66 27.30 16.17
N VAL A 53 103.91 28.61 16.22
CA VAL A 53 104.24 29.31 17.47
C VAL A 53 102.96 29.54 18.27
N VAL A 54 102.91 29.04 19.50
CA VAL A 54 101.77 29.17 20.41
C VAL A 54 102.19 29.67 21.78
N GLN A 55 101.26 30.24 22.54
CA GLN A 55 101.51 30.77 23.88
C GLN A 55 101.67 29.65 24.91
N ARG A 56 102.66 29.78 25.81
CA ARG A 56 102.79 28.88 26.97
C ARG A 56 101.64 29.10 27.94
N VAL A 57 101.23 28.03 28.63
CA VAL A 57 100.26 28.17 29.72
C VAL A 57 100.96 28.73 30.97
N PRO A 58 100.29 29.50 31.85
CA PRO A 58 100.91 30.16 33.02
C PRO A 58 101.36 29.21 34.16
N MET A 59 101.58 27.93 33.87
CA MET A 59 101.65 26.84 34.84
C MET A 59 103.04 26.17 34.84
N THR A 60 103.18 25.11 35.63
CA THR A 60 104.47 24.48 35.98
C THR A 60 105.20 23.83 34.79
N ALA A 61 104.46 23.33 33.81
CA ALA A 61 104.99 22.81 32.56
C ALA A 61 104.05 23.11 31.40
N THR A 62 104.57 23.16 30.17
CA THR A 62 103.76 23.33 28.95
C THR A 62 104.12 22.26 27.94
N ALA A 63 103.12 21.54 27.44
CA ALA A 63 103.20 20.60 26.32
C ALA A 63 102.12 20.93 25.28
N CYS A 64 102.24 20.34 24.09
CA CYS A 64 101.32 20.54 22.98
C CYS A 64 100.41 19.34 22.77
N CYS A 65 99.15 19.61 22.47
CA CYS A 65 98.26 18.71 21.76
C CYS A 65 98.56 18.72 20.26
N ASP A 66 98.11 17.69 19.53
CA ASP A 66 98.21 17.64 18.07
C ASP A 66 97.51 18.83 17.39
N ASN A 67 96.39 19.31 17.94
CA ASN A 67 95.66 20.49 17.48
C ASN A 67 96.29 21.83 17.89
N ASN A 68 97.58 21.86 18.24
CA ASN A 68 98.34 23.04 18.68
C ASN A 68 97.82 23.74 19.95
N MET A 69 96.91 23.12 20.70
CA MET A 69 96.53 23.62 22.03
C MET A 69 97.61 23.29 23.06
N THR A 70 97.94 24.25 23.91
CA THR A 70 98.90 24.06 25.00
C THR A 70 98.22 23.61 26.28
N TYR A 71 98.90 22.78 27.06
CA TYR A 71 98.41 22.26 28.33
C TYR A 71 99.54 21.94 29.29
N ASP A 72 99.24 21.77 30.57
CA ASP A 72 100.25 21.34 31.55
C ASP A 72 100.18 19.81 31.74
N PRO A 73 101.21 19.06 31.33
CA PRO A 73 101.22 17.60 31.41
C PRO A 73 101.20 17.06 32.84
N SER A 74 101.37 17.89 33.87
CA SER A 74 101.35 17.48 35.28
C SER A 74 99.95 17.09 35.75
N PHE A 75 98.90 17.72 35.20
CA PHE A 75 97.51 17.45 35.57
C PHE A 75 96.56 17.31 34.37
N GLN A 76 97.03 17.55 33.14
CA GLN A 76 96.28 17.33 31.90
C GLN A 76 96.96 16.31 30.98
N ILE A 77 96.15 15.68 30.13
CA ILE A 77 96.57 14.79 29.04
C ILE A 77 95.84 15.21 27.76
N CYS A 78 96.48 15.11 26.60
CA CYS A 78 95.82 15.39 25.35
C CYS A 78 94.98 14.20 24.85
N CYS A 79 93.67 14.39 24.66
CA CYS A 79 92.76 13.37 24.13
C CYS A 79 92.08 13.87 22.85
N GLY A 80 92.66 13.67 21.67
CA GLY A 80 92.05 13.91 20.34
C GLY A 80 91.53 15.34 20.05
N ASN A 81 90.53 15.81 20.78
CA ASN A 81 89.90 17.14 20.65
C ASN A 81 90.53 18.21 21.57
N GLY A 82 91.43 17.85 22.48
CA GLY A 82 92.13 18.82 23.32
C GLY A 82 92.61 18.29 24.66
N PRO A 83 93.10 19.19 25.54
CA PRO A 83 93.56 18.80 26.86
C PRO A 83 92.41 18.45 27.79
N VAL A 84 92.52 17.30 28.45
CA VAL A 84 91.58 16.77 29.43
C VAL A 84 92.30 16.60 30.76
N THR A 85 91.64 16.91 31.87
CA THR A 85 92.21 16.71 33.22
C THR A 85 92.46 15.22 33.48
N LYS A 86 93.66 14.88 33.95
CA LYS A 86 94.05 13.52 34.36
C LYS A 86 93.31 13.15 35.63
N VAL A 87 92.60 12.02 35.61
CA VAL A 87 91.96 11.45 36.82
C VAL A 87 92.94 10.69 37.72
N SER A 88 94.13 10.35 37.22
CA SER A 88 95.19 9.67 37.95
C SER A 88 96.56 9.92 37.29
N THR A 89 97.65 9.56 37.96
CA THR A 89 99.02 9.70 37.41
C THR A 89 99.23 8.88 36.13
N ASN A 90 98.58 7.73 36.01
CA ASN A 90 98.62 6.83 34.85
C ASN A 90 97.38 6.96 33.94
N ALA A 91 96.69 8.11 33.97
CA ALA A 91 95.46 8.29 33.21
C ALA A 91 95.69 8.14 31.71
N LEU A 92 94.79 7.40 31.04
CA LEU A 92 94.70 7.28 29.59
C LEU A 92 93.44 7.97 29.08
N CYS A 93 93.40 8.30 27.79
CA CYS A 93 92.22 8.87 27.17
C CYS A 93 91.14 7.83 26.90
N CYS A 94 89.89 8.16 27.22
CA CYS A 94 88.72 7.44 26.74
C CYS A 94 87.90 8.34 25.82
N GLY A 95 87.99 8.08 24.52
CA GLY A 95 87.50 8.99 23.50
C GLY A 95 88.26 10.32 23.51
N THR A 96 87.54 11.41 23.24
CA THR A 96 88.14 12.74 23.05
C THR A 96 87.87 13.73 24.18
N THR A 97 87.06 13.36 25.18
CA THR A 97 86.59 14.29 26.22
C THR A 97 86.88 13.82 27.64
N SER A 98 87.34 12.57 27.83
CA SER A 98 87.52 12.00 29.16
C SER A 98 88.85 11.28 29.31
N SER A 99 89.37 11.25 30.54
CA SER A 99 90.50 10.41 30.91
C SER A 99 90.05 9.40 31.97
N TYR A 100 90.69 8.24 32.03
CA TYR A 100 90.35 7.16 32.96
C TYR A 100 91.61 6.51 33.55
N ASN A 101 91.45 5.88 34.70
CA ASN A 101 92.51 5.07 35.31
C ASN A 101 92.42 3.62 34.77
N PRO A 102 93.38 3.15 33.95
CA PRO A 102 93.33 1.82 33.33
C PRO A 102 93.47 0.65 34.32
N GLN A 103 93.81 0.90 35.59
CA GLN A 103 93.84 -0.14 36.62
C GLN A 103 92.46 -0.43 37.21
N THR A 104 91.52 0.53 37.13
CA THR A 104 90.22 0.46 37.80
C THR A 104 89.05 0.57 36.82
N HIS A 105 89.30 1.07 35.61
CA HIS A 105 88.29 1.31 34.60
C HIS A 105 88.80 0.87 33.22
N LEU A 106 87.85 0.58 32.33
CA LEU A 106 88.03 0.38 30.90
C LEU A 106 87.37 1.51 30.12
N CYS A 107 87.83 1.73 28.89
CA CYS A 107 87.11 2.56 27.94
C CYS A 107 86.30 1.68 26.97
N CYS A 108 84.97 1.73 27.10
CA CYS A 108 84.03 1.00 26.26
C CYS A 108 83.29 1.99 25.35
N ASN A 109 83.61 2.01 24.05
CA ASN A 109 83.00 2.92 23.07
C ASN A 109 82.93 4.40 23.54
N ASN A 110 84.07 4.93 23.99
CA ASN A 110 84.22 6.29 24.53
C ASN A 110 83.53 6.56 25.89
N VAL A 111 83.02 5.53 26.56
CA VAL A 111 82.47 5.61 27.92
C VAL A 111 83.42 4.91 28.88
N THR A 112 83.69 5.55 30.01
CA THR A 112 84.52 4.97 31.08
C THR A 112 83.65 4.06 31.95
N VAL A 113 84.07 2.80 32.09
CA VAL A 113 83.31 1.77 32.83
C VAL A 113 84.22 1.10 33.85
N ALA A 114 83.76 0.96 35.09
CA ALA A 114 84.55 0.34 36.14
C ALA A 114 84.78 -1.17 35.90
N HIS A 115 85.92 -1.67 36.35
CA HIS A 115 86.16 -3.11 36.44
C HIS A 115 85.18 -3.75 37.42
N THR A 116 84.47 -4.76 36.97
CA THR A 116 83.56 -5.57 37.81
C THR A 116 84.26 -6.83 38.36
N HIS A 117 85.38 -7.23 37.76
CA HIS A 117 86.15 -8.42 38.15
C HIS A 117 87.65 -8.12 38.20
N LEU A 118 88.35 -8.75 39.14
CA LEU A 118 89.81 -8.64 39.25
C LEU A 118 90.45 -9.56 38.19
N TRP A 119 91.19 -8.94 37.26
CA TRP A 119 91.92 -9.58 36.15
C TRP A 119 91.00 -10.24 35.08
N ASP A 120 91.16 -9.83 33.82
CA ASP A 120 90.43 -10.32 32.63
C ASP A 120 88.98 -9.81 32.44
N THR A 121 88.82 -8.50 32.46
CA THR A 121 87.55 -7.81 32.20
C THR A 121 87.52 -7.21 30.79
N HIS A 122 86.45 -7.47 30.04
CA HIS A 122 86.22 -6.95 28.69
C HIS A 122 84.94 -6.11 28.63
N CYS A 123 84.82 -5.24 27.63
CA CYS A 123 83.58 -4.48 27.40
C CYS A 123 82.48 -5.36 26.81
N CYS A 124 81.29 -5.28 27.37
CA CYS A 124 80.06 -5.79 26.76
C CYS A 124 79.14 -4.61 26.45
N GLY A 125 79.17 -4.15 25.20
CA GLY A 125 78.49 -2.91 24.80
C GLY A 125 79.18 -1.66 25.35
N ASN A 126 78.39 -0.63 25.62
CA ASN A 126 78.91 0.71 25.96
C ASN A 126 79.13 0.92 27.47
N SER A 127 78.37 0.24 28.33
CA SER A 127 78.29 0.57 29.75
C SER A 127 78.48 -0.61 30.69
N SER A 128 78.72 -1.82 30.14
CA SER A 128 78.87 -3.03 30.95
C SER A 128 80.21 -3.69 30.66
N THR A 129 80.72 -4.39 31.66
CA THR A 129 81.92 -5.20 31.53
C THR A 129 81.63 -6.64 31.92
N PHE A 130 82.42 -7.58 31.39
CA PHE A 130 82.24 -9.01 31.63
C PHE A 130 83.57 -9.75 31.63
N ASN A 131 83.57 -10.93 32.28
CA ASN A 131 84.67 -11.89 32.16
C ASN A 131 84.28 -12.98 31.14
N PRO A 132 84.99 -13.14 30.01
CA PRO A 132 84.66 -14.12 28.96
C PRO A 132 84.73 -15.59 29.40
N SER A 133 85.45 -15.90 30.48
CA SER A 133 85.50 -17.26 31.03
C SER A 133 84.17 -17.67 31.64
N TYR A 134 83.45 -16.71 32.24
CA TYR A 134 82.22 -16.94 32.99
C TYR A 134 80.96 -16.38 32.33
N HIS A 135 81.11 -15.49 31.33
CA HIS A 135 79.98 -14.83 30.69
C HIS A 135 80.14 -14.78 29.17
N LEU A 136 79.00 -14.71 28.48
CA LEU A 136 78.90 -14.32 27.09
C LEU A 136 78.34 -12.89 27.01
N CYS A 137 78.72 -12.13 25.99
CA CYS A 137 78.13 -10.83 25.72
C CYS A 137 77.01 -10.99 24.68
N CYS A 138 75.76 -10.89 25.12
CA CYS A 138 74.58 -11.24 24.34
C CYS A 138 73.81 -10.01 23.87
N ASN A 139 73.24 -10.10 22.67
CA ASN A 139 72.40 -9.03 22.12
C ASN A 139 71.01 -9.03 22.77
N THR A 140 70.47 -7.84 22.97
CA THR A 140 69.12 -7.60 23.44
C THR A 140 68.21 -7.28 22.27
N SER A 141 66.91 -7.51 22.42
CA SER A 141 65.91 -7.11 21.43
C SER A 141 65.87 -5.60 21.15
N ALA A 142 66.40 -4.78 22.07
CA ALA A 142 66.53 -3.33 21.92
C ALA A 142 67.86 -2.88 21.25
N GLY A 143 68.69 -3.81 20.77
CA GLY A 143 69.95 -3.51 20.08
C GLY A 143 71.14 -3.17 20.99
N GLY A 144 71.00 -3.37 22.31
CA GLY A 144 72.10 -3.27 23.28
C GLY A 144 72.75 -4.62 23.57
N LEU A 145 73.94 -4.61 24.17
CA LEU A 145 74.66 -5.81 24.60
C LEU A 145 74.63 -5.95 26.12
N VAL A 146 74.42 -7.17 26.64
CA VAL A 146 74.40 -7.48 28.07
C VAL A 146 75.21 -8.74 28.39
N PRO A 147 75.93 -8.78 29.53
CA PRO A 147 76.63 -9.97 29.97
C PRO A 147 75.64 -11.02 30.48
N VAL A 148 75.79 -12.27 30.03
CA VAL A 148 74.99 -13.43 30.44
C VAL A 148 75.91 -14.51 30.99
N ALA A 149 75.61 -15.00 32.18
CA ALA A 149 76.42 -16.02 32.85
C ALA A 149 76.33 -17.38 32.17
N LYS A 150 77.50 -18.00 31.93
CA LYS A 150 77.65 -19.40 31.54
C LYS A 150 77.38 -20.28 32.76
N GLN A 151 76.57 -21.32 32.61
CA GLN A 151 76.36 -22.33 33.65
C GLN A 151 77.36 -23.48 33.52
N ARG A 152 77.80 -23.76 32.28
CA ARG A 152 78.79 -24.79 31.93
C ARG A 152 79.88 -24.21 31.04
N SER A 153 81.03 -24.86 31.00
CA SER A 153 82.16 -24.43 30.17
C SER A 153 81.83 -24.43 28.66
N ASN A 154 80.96 -25.33 28.21
CA ASN A 154 80.45 -25.50 26.85
C ASN A 154 79.23 -24.63 26.50
N ASP A 155 78.79 -23.73 27.38
CA ASP A 155 77.78 -22.73 27.02
C ASP A 155 78.43 -21.64 26.15
N LEU A 156 78.40 -21.83 24.84
CA LEU A 156 79.16 -21.02 23.87
C LEU A 156 78.31 -19.96 23.15
N VAL A 157 76.98 -20.08 23.19
CA VAL A 157 76.06 -19.23 22.42
C VAL A 157 74.94 -18.69 23.31
N CYS A 158 74.47 -17.48 23.00
CA CYS A 158 73.34 -16.85 23.67
C CYS A 158 72.00 -17.33 23.09
N CYS A 159 71.05 -17.66 23.95
CA CYS A 159 69.64 -17.82 23.64
C CYS A 159 68.85 -16.59 24.09
N GLY A 160 68.76 -15.59 23.20
CA GLY A 160 68.27 -14.26 23.58
C GLY A 160 69.27 -13.52 24.48
N SER A 161 68.77 -12.71 25.41
CA SER A 161 69.60 -11.85 26.28
C SER A 161 69.73 -12.36 27.71
N THR A 162 69.28 -13.58 28.01
CA THR A 162 69.17 -14.08 29.40
C THR A 162 69.88 -15.40 29.64
N THR A 163 70.05 -16.23 28.61
CA THR A 163 70.51 -17.61 28.80
C THR A 163 71.67 -17.92 27.85
N ALA A 164 72.76 -18.48 28.37
CA ALA A 164 73.82 -19.09 27.57
C ALA A 164 73.56 -20.60 27.49
N TYR A 165 73.84 -21.23 26.35
CA TYR A 165 73.54 -22.64 26.12
C TYR A 165 74.59 -23.35 25.27
N ASP A 166 74.58 -24.69 25.30
CA ASP A 166 75.47 -25.53 24.51
C ASP A 166 74.84 -25.82 23.13
N PRO A 167 75.32 -25.19 22.05
CA PRO A 167 74.73 -25.36 20.73
C PRO A 167 74.93 -26.78 20.15
N SER A 168 75.75 -27.65 20.76
CA SER A 168 75.94 -29.02 20.30
C SER A 168 74.79 -29.93 20.73
N SER A 169 74.27 -29.75 21.96
CA SER A 169 73.27 -30.62 22.60
C SER A 169 71.90 -29.95 22.76
N GLU A 170 71.82 -28.63 22.62
CA GLU A 170 70.60 -27.84 22.89
C GLU A 170 70.27 -26.91 21.72
N LEU A 171 69.05 -26.38 21.72
CA LEU A 171 68.50 -25.43 20.76
C LEU A 171 67.92 -24.23 21.49
N CYS A 172 68.10 -23.05 20.91
CA CYS A 172 67.38 -21.86 21.33
C CYS A 172 66.09 -21.69 20.53
N CYS A 173 64.95 -21.81 21.20
CA CYS A 173 63.64 -21.55 20.63
C CYS A 173 63.23 -20.11 20.90
N LEU A 174 63.16 -19.31 19.83
CA LEU A 174 62.70 -17.92 19.87
C LEU A 174 61.21 -17.87 19.54
N TYR A 175 60.45 -17.11 20.32
CA TYR A 175 59.04 -16.80 20.06
C TYR A 175 58.74 -15.36 20.49
N SER A 176 57.56 -14.86 20.15
CA SER A 176 57.23 -13.42 20.25
C SER A 176 57.38 -12.79 21.64
N TRP A 177 57.42 -13.61 22.70
CA TRP A 177 57.47 -13.16 24.09
C TRP A 177 58.72 -13.63 24.84
N GLY A 178 59.67 -14.29 24.17
CA GLY A 178 60.88 -14.77 24.86
C GLY A 178 61.73 -15.76 24.08
N SER A 179 62.69 -16.33 24.80
CA SER A 179 63.59 -17.37 24.33
C SER A 179 63.63 -18.51 25.34
N HIS A 180 63.69 -19.75 24.86
CA HIS A 180 63.78 -20.94 25.72
C HIS A 180 64.81 -21.91 25.17
N VAL A 181 65.64 -22.47 26.05
CA VAL A 181 66.62 -23.50 25.68
C VAL A 181 65.96 -24.87 25.83
N VAL A 182 66.03 -25.69 24.80
CA VAL A 182 65.47 -27.04 24.79
C VAL A 182 66.53 -28.06 24.35
N PRO A 183 66.52 -29.29 24.87
CA PRO A 183 67.47 -30.32 24.43
C PRO A 183 67.18 -30.72 22.99
N LYS A 184 68.23 -31.07 22.22
CA LYS A 184 68.08 -31.69 20.90
C LYS A 184 67.58 -33.11 21.03
N THR A 185 66.83 -33.58 20.02
CA THR A 185 66.43 -34.99 19.94
C THR A 185 67.60 -35.85 19.47
N SER A 186 67.61 -37.13 19.89
CA SER A 186 68.67 -38.10 19.56
C SER A 186 68.73 -38.49 18.08
N SER A 187 67.77 -38.07 17.26
CA SER A 187 67.55 -38.51 15.87
C SER A 187 68.01 -37.52 14.79
N GLY A 188 68.88 -36.57 15.13
CA GLY A 188 69.60 -35.72 14.16
C GLY A 188 68.83 -34.49 13.64
N ALA A 189 67.56 -34.63 13.26
CA ALA A 189 66.71 -33.49 12.89
C ALA A 189 65.91 -33.02 14.11
N THR A 190 66.13 -31.78 14.57
CA THR A 190 65.38 -31.19 15.68
C THR A 190 64.98 -29.75 15.36
N THR A 191 63.76 -29.37 15.69
CA THR A 191 63.21 -28.01 15.51
C THR A 191 62.38 -27.61 16.74
N CYS A 192 62.12 -26.32 16.89
CA CYS A 192 61.36 -25.75 18.00
C CYS A 192 59.84 -25.85 17.79
N CYS A 193 59.14 -26.27 18.83
CA CYS A 193 57.68 -26.16 18.97
C CYS A 193 57.38 -25.48 20.31
N GLY A 194 57.20 -24.16 20.30
CA GLY A 194 57.05 -23.38 21.53
C GLY A 194 58.24 -23.59 22.48
N SER A 195 57.97 -24.15 23.67
CA SER A 195 58.97 -24.44 24.72
C SER A 195 59.50 -25.87 24.70
N VAL A 196 59.22 -26.65 23.67
CA VAL A 196 59.73 -28.01 23.49
C VAL A 196 60.40 -28.17 22.12
N SER A 197 61.22 -29.21 21.98
CA SER A 197 61.80 -29.60 20.69
C SER A 197 61.09 -30.82 20.12
N PHE A 198 61.06 -30.95 18.80
CA PHE A 198 60.46 -32.08 18.11
C PHE A 198 61.29 -32.49 16.89
N ASN A 199 61.10 -33.72 16.42
CA ASN A 199 61.68 -34.19 15.17
C ASN A 199 60.70 -33.92 14.01
N PRO A 200 61.00 -32.98 13.09
CA PRO A 200 60.08 -32.61 12.01
C PRO A 200 59.83 -33.72 10.99
N ASN A 201 60.61 -34.82 11.01
CA ASN A 201 60.37 -35.97 10.15
C ASN A 201 59.25 -36.86 10.68
N THR A 202 59.09 -36.97 12.01
CA THR A 202 58.14 -37.88 12.66
C THR A 202 57.00 -37.17 13.37
N GLU A 203 57.15 -35.88 13.65
CA GLU A 203 56.21 -35.09 14.45
C GLU A 203 55.90 -33.75 13.76
N LEU A 204 54.79 -33.11 14.16
CA LEU A 204 54.41 -31.74 13.82
C LEU A 204 54.24 -30.92 15.09
N CYS A 205 54.50 -29.61 14.98
CA CYS A 205 54.13 -28.66 16.02
C CYS A 205 52.70 -28.16 15.81
N CYS A 206 51.78 -28.53 16.68
CA CYS A 206 50.39 -28.08 16.66
C CYS A 206 50.06 -27.40 18.00
N ASN A 207 49.74 -26.11 18.00
CA ASN A 207 49.42 -25.34 19.22
C ASN A 207 50.45 -25.53 20.36
N ASP A 208 51.73 -25.34 20.03
CA ASP A 208 52.87 -25.51 20.96
C ASP A 208 53.02 -26.92 21.56
N LYS A 209 52.39 -27.93 20.94
CA LYS A 209 52.52 -29.34 21.30
C LYS A 209 53.06 -30.16 20.15
N ASN A 210 53.95 -31.07 20.48
CA ASN A 210 54.43 -32.08 19.54
C ASN A 210 53.31 -33.10 19.32
N VAL A 211 53.00 -33.37 18.05
CA VAL A 211 52.04 -34.40 17.68
C VAL A 211 52.67 -35.34 16.67
N ALA A 212 52.60 -36.64 16.93
CA ALA A 212 53.15 -37.67 16.06
C ALA A 212 52.40 -37.71 14.72
N LYS A 213 53.13 -37.68 13.62
CA LYS A 213 52.58 -37.87 12.28
C LYS A 213 52.07 -39.31 12.13
N ARG A 214 50.99 -39.50 11.36
CA ARG A 214 50.52 -40.85 11.00
C ARG A 214 51.36 -41.45 9.88
N ASN A 215 51.89 -40.59 9.01
CA ASN A 215 52.77 -40.93 7.88
C ASN A 215 53.61 -39.70 7.48
N THR A 216 54.49 -39.85 6.49
CA THR A 216 55.38 -38.77 6.03
C THR A 216 54.68 -37.64 5.27
N THR A 217 53.42 -37.82 4.83
CA THR A 217 52.65 -36.80 4.09
C THR A 217 51.82 -35.88 4.98
N ASP A 218 51.75 -36.16 6.29
CA ASP A 218 51.17 -35.24 7.27
C ASP A 218 52.07 -34.01 7.44
N THR A 219 51.61 -32.87 6.93
CA THR A 219 52.35 -31.59 6.92
C THR A 219 51.57 -30.44 7.56
N SER A 220 50.35 -30.67 8.05
CA SER A 220 49.51 -29.63 8.66
C SER A 220 48.70 -30.16 9.84
N CYS A 221 48.22 -29.24 10.67
CA CYS A 221 47.44 -29.54 11.89
C CYS A 221 46.00 -29.05 11.77
N CYS A 222 45.04 -29.87 12.19
CA CYS A 222 43.66 -29.50 12.44
C CYS A 222 43.40 -29.58 13.95
N GLY A 223 43.48 -28.44 14.64
CA GLY A 223 43.63 -28.45 16.10
C GLY A 223 44.93 -29.18 16.48
N ASN A 224 44.82 -30.30 17.19
CA ASN A 224 45.95 -31.17 17.54
C ASN A 224 46.00 -32.46 16.71
N THR A 225 45.30 -32.52 15.58
CA THR A 225 45.26 -33.71 14.70
C THR A 225 46.09 -33.45 13.44
N PRO A 226 47.18 -34.20 13.20
CA PRO A 226 47.93 -34.14 11.95
C PRO A 226 47.07 -34.58 10.77
N TYR A 227 47.18 -33.88 9.66
CA TYR A 227 46.51 -34.26 8.42
C TYR A 227 47.38 -34.02 7.19
N THR A 228 47.03 -34.71 6.11
CA THR A 228 47.67 -34.63 4.80
C THR A 228 46.86 -33.66 3.92
N PRO A 229 47.33 -32.42 3.66
CA PRO A 229 46.56 -31.42 2.92
C PRO A 229 46.22 -31.82 1.47
N ALA A 230 46.91 -32.80 0.90
CA ALA A 230 46.62 -33.29 -0.46
C ALA A 230 45.28 -34.02 -0.55
N SER A 231 44.91 -34.80 0.47
CA SER A 231 43.72 -35.67 0.48
C SER A 231 42.71 -35.34 1.59
N GLU A 232 43.09 -34.52 2.57
CA GLU A 232 42.29 -34.19 3.73
C GLU A 232 42.18 -32.66 3.90
N LEU A 233 41.21 -32.21 4.70
CA LEU A 233 40.99 -30.81 5.04
C LEU A 233 40.51 -30.66 6.50
N CYS A 234 40.75 -29.49 7.08
CA CYS A 234 40.33 -29.15 8.43
C CYS A 234 39.06 -28.28 8.42
N CYS A 235 37.99 -28.72 9.07
CA CYS A 235 36.76 -27.94 9.23
C CYS A 235 36.78 -27.17 10.55
N LEU A 236 36.67 -25.84 10.49
CA LEU A 236 36.97 -24.96 11.63
C LEU A 236 35.87 -24.90 12.71
N ASN A 237 34.62 -25.23 12.37
CA ASN A 237 33.51 -25.13 13.33
C ASN A 237 33.60 -26.18 14.45
N GLU A 238 34.21 -27.32 14.17
CA GLU A 238 34.78 -28.24 15.16
C GLU A 238 36.03 -28.85 14.49
N PRO A 239 37.26 -28.62 14.98
CA PRO A 239 38.50 -29.01 14.30
C PRO A 239 38.55 -30.53 14.08
N LYS A 240 37.97 -30.95 12.95
CA LYS A 240 37.84 -32.32 12.50
C LYS A 240 38.49 -32.42 11.14
N VAL A 241 39.34 -33.42 11.01
CA VAL A 241 39.94 -33.82 9.75
C VAL A 241 38.89 -34.58 8.96
N ARG A 242 38.64 -34.14 7.72
CA ARG A 242 37.74 -34.81 6.78
C ARG A 242 38.50 -35.14 5.50
N THR A 243 38.16 -36.25 4.86
CA THR A 243 38.65 -36.57 3.52
C THR A 243 38.03 -35.62 2.49
N LYS A 244 38.84 -35.15 1.54
CA LYS A 244 38.38 -34.34 0.42
C LYS A 244 37.45 -35.15 -0.49
N SER A 245 36.37 -34.52 -0.94
CA SER A 245 35.43 -35.11 -1.91
C SER A 245 36.00 -35.12 -3.33
N SER A 246 36.94 -34.23 -3.64
CA SER A 246 37.67 -34.18 -4.91
C SER A 246 39.11 -33.70 -4.71
N GLN A 247 40.01 -34.07 -5.62
CA GLN A 247 41.43 -33.74 -5.51
C GLN A 247 41.72 -32.24 -5.75
N SER A 248 40.83 -31.53 -6.44
CA SER A 248 41.06 -30.17 -6.94
C SER A 248 40.30 -29.07 -6.18
N ALA A 249 39.14 -29.36 -5.59
CA ALA A 249 38.37 -28.36 -4.85
C ALA A 249 37.43 -29.05 -3.83
N SER A 250 37.73 -28.94 -2.54
CA SER A 250 36.81 -29.41 -1.49
C SER A 250 36.64 -28.36 -0.41
N LYS A 251 35.40 -28.16 0.03
CA LYS A 251 35.03 -27.29 1.16
C LYS A 251 34.27 -28.08 2.22
N CYS A 252 34.20 -27.55 3.43
CA CYS A 252 33.43 -28.13 4.53
C CYS A 252 31.94 -27.87 4.40
N CYS A 253 31.12 -28.89 4.64
CA CYS A 253 29.70 -28.77 4.89
C CYS A 253 29.33 -29.61 6.11
N GLU A 254 29.18 -28.97 7.27
CA GLU A 254 28.86 -29.71 8.49
C GLU A 254 27.32 -29.81 8.65
N PRO A 255 26.75 -31.01 8.91
CA PRO A 255 27.42 -32.26 9.29
C PRO A 255 27.81 -33.22 8.15
N ASP A 256 27.41 -33.00 6.90
CA ASP A 256 27.59 -33.95 5.78
C ASP A 256 29.05 -34.17 5.32
N GLY A 257 30.01 -33.44 5.87
CA GLY A 257 31.44 -33.62 5.66
C GLY A 257 32.02 -32.61 4.67
N THR A 258 32.35 -33.06 3.46
CA THR A 258 33.02 -32.24 2.44
C THR A 258 32.27 -32.29 1.12
N PHE A 259 32.39 -31.24 0.31
CA PHE A 259 31.73 -31.12 -0.98
C PHE A 259 32.62 -30.41 -2.00
N ASP A 260 32.43 -30.71 -3.28
CA ASP A 260 33.11 -29.99 -4.37
C ASP A 260 32.32 -28.72 -4.72
N PRO A 261 32.85 -27.51 -4.49
CA PRO A 261 32.11 -26.27 -4.74
C PRO A 261 31.79 -26.02 -6.22
N ASN A 262 32.40 -26.75 -7.16
CA ASN A 262 32.05 -26.69 -8.58
C ASN A 262 30.81 -27.52 -8.90
N LEU A 263 30.52 -28.56 -8.11
CA LEU A 263 29.43 -29.52 -8.36
C LEU A 263 28.28 -29.37 -7.36
N GLU A 264 28.56 -28.86 -6.17
CA GLU A 264 27.67 -28.89 -5.02
C GLU A 264 27.71 -27.57 -4.24
N LEU A 265 26.69 -27.33 -3.42
CA LEU A 265 26.58 -26.25 -2.45
C LEU A 265 26.33 -26.85 -1.07
N CYS A 266 26.88 -26.21 -0.03
CA CYS A 266 26.52 -26.55 1.35
C CYS A 266 25.34 -25.69 1.82
N CYS A 267 24.20 -26.33 2.10
CA CYS A 267 22.97 -25.65 2.43
C CYS A 267 22.33 -26.31 3.66
N ASN A 268 22.25 -25.55 4.76
CA ASN A 268 21.79 -26.06 6.07
C ASN A 268 22.49 -27.36 6.50
N GLY A 269 23.80 -27.44 6.21
CA GLY A 269 24.63 -28.60 6.54
C GLY A 269 24.45 -29.82 5.63
N LYS A 270 23.70 -29.68 4.54
CA LYS A 270 23.51 -30.70 3.51
C LYS A 270 24.22 -30.33 2.22
N ASN A 271 24.86 -31.32 1.60
CA ASN A 271 25.43 -31.18 0.27
C ASN A 271 24.29 -31.23 -0.76
N VAL A 272 24.04 -30.12 -1.45
CA VAL A 272 23.03 -29.99 -2.51
C VAL A 272 23.75 -29.94 -3.85
N ARG A 273 23.44 -30.87 -4.75
CA ARG A 273 24.02 -30.90 -6.10
C ARG A 273 23.51 -29.74 -6.94
N LYS A 274 24.43 -29.03 -7.60
CA LYS A 274 24.10 -27.96 -8.52
C LYS A 274 23.35 -28.50 -9.74
N THR A 275 22.24 -27.88 -10.07
CA THR A 275 21.53 -28.14 -11.34
C THR A 275 22.16 -27.39 -12.50
N ASN A 276 22.75 -26.23 -12.21
CA ASN A 276 23.52 -25.41 -13.14
C ASN A 276 24.83 -24.95 -12.50
N ASN A 277 25.91 -24.83 -13.28
CA ASN A 277 27.21 -24.38 -12.77
C ASN A 277 27.18 -22.96 -12.19
N SER A 278 26.22 -22.13 -12.62
CA SER A 278 26.01 -20.77 -12.10
C SER A 278 25.19 -20.72 -10.80
N ASP A 279 24.69 -21.86 -10.30
CA ASP A 279 23.99 -21.91 -9.02
C ASP A 279 24.97 -21.65 -7.87
N ASP A 280 24.59 -20.72 -6.99
CA ASP A 280 25.39 -20.22 -5.88
C ASP A 280 24.63 -20.19 -4.55
N SER A 281 23.33 -20.45 -4.56
CA SER A 281 22.44 -20.45 -3.38
C SER A 281 21.49 -21.65 -3.38
N CYS A 282 20.81 -21.88 -2.25
CA CYS A 282 19.80 -22.94 -2.12
C CYS A 282 18.46 -22.41 -1.64
N CYS A 283 17.40 -23.05 -2.10
CA CYS A 283 16.02 -22.80 -1.69
C CYS A 283 15.33 -24.12 -1.34
N GLY A 284 14.22 -24.03 -0.61
CA GLY A 284 13.50 -25.20 -0.11
C GLY A 284 13.79 -25.50 1.36
N ALA A 285 13.07 -26.49 1.88
CA ALA A 285 13.36 -27.11 3.16
C ALA A 285 13.61 -28.60 2.97
N PHE A 286 14.37 -29.21 3.87
CA PHE A 286 14.61 -30.65 3.85
C PHE A 286 13.28 -31.42 3.85
N PRO A 287 13.09 -32.46 3.01
CA PRO A 287 14.08 -33.10 2.14
C PRO A 287 14.23 -32.48 0.73
N ASN A 288 13.42 -31.47 0.38
CA ASN A 288 13.35 -30.88 -0.96
C ASN A 288 14.23 -29.63 -1.11
N LEU A 289 15.46 -29.69 -0.60
CA LEU A 289 16.43 -28.59 -0.73
C LEU A 289 17.10 -28.66 -2.11
N TYR A 290 17.14 -27.56 -2.85
CA TYR A 290 17.69 -27.52 -4.20
C TYR A 290 18.49 -26.25 -4.46
N SER A 291 19.38 -26.29 -5.44
CA SER A 291 20.24 -25.17 -5.82
C SER A 291 19.53 -24.22 -6.78
N TYR A 292 19.90 -22.94 -6.74
CA TYR A 292 19.48 -21.95 -7.72
C TYR A 292 20.52 -20.84 -7.86
N ASN A 293 20.40 -20.06 -8.94
CA ASN A 293 21.24 -18.90 -9.19
C ASN A 293 20.62 -17.64 -8.54
N SER A 294 21.27 -17.13 -7.51
CA SER A 294 20.85 -15.96 -6.72
C SER A 294 20.89 -14.64 -7.48
N HIS A 295 21.60 -14.58 -8.60
CA HIS A 295 21.61 -13.40 -9.46
C HIS A 295 20.31 -13.27 -10.25
N THR A 296 19.72 -14.39 -10.69
CA THR A 296 18.52 -14.40 -11.54
C THR A 296 17.23 -14.77 -10.79
N HIS A 297 17.33 -15.41 -9.63
CA HIS A 297 16.16 -15.82 -8.84
C HIS A 297 16.25 -15.36 -7.39
N LEU A 298 15.11 -15.31 -6.72
CA LEU A 298 14.94 -15.02 -5.29
C LEU A 298 14.24 -16.21 -4.63
N CYS A 299 14.73 -16.68 -3.48
CA CYS A 299 14.07 -17.72 -2.70
C CYS A 299 12.98 -17.10 -1.81
N CYS A 300 11.72 -17.34 -2.15
CA CYS A 300 10.57 -16.84 -1.42
C CYS A 300 10.10 -17.84 -0.37
N HIS A 301 9.86 -17.34 0.84
CA HIS A 301 9.39 -18.09 2.01
C HIS A 301 10.23 -19.33 2.34
N GLY A 302 11.50 -19.35 1.90
CA GLY A 302 12.39 -20.50 2.06
C GLY A 302 11.93 -21.75 1.31
N GLN A 303 11.02 -21.65 0.34
CA GLN A 303 10.42 -22.81 -0.33
C GLN A 303 10.55 -22.74 -1.86
N TRP A 304 10.36 -21.57 -2.45
CA TRP A 304 10.21 -21.43 -3.89
C TRP A 304 11.13 -20.36 -4.46
N ALA A 305 12.06 -20.78 -5.32
CA ALA A 305 12.88 -19.87 -6.13
C ALA A 305 12.05 -19.32 -7.29
N VAL A 306 11.88 -17.99 -7.35
CA VAL A 306 11.16 -17.28 -8.42
C VAL A 306 12.12 -16.35 -9.17
N TYR A 307 11.89 -16.14 -10.47
CA TYR A 307 12.70 -15.20 -11.26
C TYR A 307 12.62 -13.78 -10.69
N LYS A 308 13.76 -13.09 -10.64
CA LYS A 308 13.83 -11.68 -10.27
C LYS A 308 13.34 -10.80 -11.41
N THR A 309 12.52 -9.80 -11.09
CA THR A 309 12.15 -8.72 -12.02
C THR A 309 13.25 -7.66 -12.13
N SER A 310 14.08 -7.51 -11.08
CA SER A 310 15.16 -6.53 -10.98
C SER A 310 16.36 -7.08 -10.21
N MET A 311 17.58 -6.69 -10.59
CA MET A 311 18.79 -7.27 -9.99
C MET A 311 19.02 -6.85 -8.53
N THR A 312 18.50 -5.70 -8.11
CA THR A 312 18.82 -5.09 -6.80
C THR A 312 17.63 -4.86 -5.89
N ALA A 313 16.42 -4.73 -6.43
CA ALA A 313 15.24 -4.26 -5.69
C ALA A 313 14.09 -5.28 -5.66
N THR A 314 14.36 -6.56 -5.92
CA THR A 314 13.30 -7.58 -6.00
C THR A 314 12.85 -8.08 -4.61
N GLU A 315 11.54 -8.15 -4.39
CA GLU A 315 10.89 -8.81 -3.24
C GLU A 315 9.87 -9.87 -3.66
N CYS A 316 9.42 -10.69 -2.72
CA CYS A 316 8.40 -11.73 -2.93
C CYS A 316 6.99 -11.17 -2.77
N CYS A 317 6.07 -11.53 -3.68
CA CYS A 317 4.65 -11.24 -3.55
C CYS A 317 3.82 -12.52 -3.57
N GLY A 318 2.92 -12.65 -2.61
CA GLY A 318 2.05 -13.82 -2.43
C GLY A 318 2.68 -14.91 -1.56
N SER A 319 1.88 -15.93 -1.24
CA SER A 319 2.23 -16.93 -0.22
C SER A 319 2.76 -18.23 -0.82
N SER A 320 2.23 -18.68 -1.96
CA SER A 320 2.62 -19.92 -2.62
C SER A 320 2.21 -19.92 -4.11
N PRO A 321 2.87 -20.71 -4.98
CA PRO A 321 2.46 -20.85 -6.37
C PRO A 321 0.99 -21.29 -6.51
N PRO A 322 0.24 -20.85 -7.55
CA PRO A 322 0.67 -20.00 -8.67
C PRO A 322 0.69 -18.50 -8.36
N ASN A 323 0.18 -18.07 -7.21
CA ASN A 323 0.08 -16.65 -6.83
C ASN A 323 1.38 -16.10 -6.21
N LEU A 324 2.49 -16.82 -6.37
CA LEU A 324 3.79 -16.40 -5.88
C LEU A 324 4.60 -15.86 -7.04
N SER A 325 4.95 -14.60 -6.94
CA SER A 325 5.78 -13.89 -7.91
C SER A 325 6.84 -13.06 -7.19
N SER A 326 7.66 -12.36 -7.97
CA SER A 326 8.55 -11.34 -7.45
C SER A 326 8.22 -9.98 -8.09
N TYR A 327 8.59 -8.89 -7.43
CA TYR A 327 8.34 -7.53 -7.90
C TYR A 327 9.47 -6.57 -7.54
N ASP A 328 9.65 -5.51 -8.32
CA ASP A 328 10.63 -4.45 -8.03
C ASP A 328 10.03 -3.46 -7.02
N GLN A 329 10.51 -3.50 -5.78
CA GLN A 329 10.02 -2.66 -4.70
C GLN A 329 10.24 -1.15 -4.94
N SER A 330 11.00 -0.73 -5.95
CA SER A 330 11.20 0.68 -6.29
C SER A 330 9.94 1.30 -6.92
N TRP A 331 9.20 0.53 -7.71
CA TRP A 331 8.05 1.00 -8.48
C TRP A 331 6.81 0.13 -8.33
N GLU A 332 6.89 -0.99 -7.62
CA GLU A 332 5.79 -1.93 -7.41
C GLU A 332 5.61 -2.24 -5.91
N ILE A 333 4.43 -2.72 -5.53
CA ILE A 333 4.05 -3.13 -4.18
C ILE A 333 3.19 -4.40 -4.24
N CYS A 334 3.34 -5.30 -3.27
CA CYS A 334 2.48 -6.46 -3.13
C CYS A 334 1.24 -6.16 -2.29
N CYS A 335 0.05 -6.31 -2.86
CA CYS A 335 -1.24 -6.16 -2.18
C CYS A 335 -2.03 -7.46 -2.27
N ASP A 336 -2.17 -8.16 -1.14
CA ASP A 336 -2.88 -9.44 -1.02
C ASP A 336 -2.44 -10.49 -2.07
N GLY A 337 -1.12 -10.59 -2.29
CA GLY A 337 -0.54 -11.51 -3.26
C GLY A 337 -0.60 -11.06 -4.73
N GLN A 338 -1.07 -9.84 -5.01
CA GLN A 338 -1.05 -9.24 -6.34
C GLN A 338 -0.03 -8.11 -6.42
N VAL A 339 0.79 -8.11 -7.46
CA VAL A 339 1.77 -7.04 -7.71
C VAL A 339 1.06 -5.84 -8.33
N ARG A 340 1.24 -4.66 -7.73
CA ARG A 340 0.64 -3.40 -8.17
C ARG A 340 1.72 -2.34 -8.39
N ASN A 341 1.57 -1.56 -9.46
CA ASN A 341 2.43 -0.39 -9.68
C ASN A 341 2.17 0.66 -8.59
N LYS A 342 3.24 1.23 -8.04
CA LYS A 342 3.19 2.37 -7.14
C LYS A 342 2.83 3.62 -7.92
N SER A 343 1.96 4.46 -7.37
CA SER A 343 1.67 5.78 -7.98
C SER A 343 2.85 6.73 -7.84
N THR A 344 3.68 6.59 -6.79
CA THR A 344 4.91 7.36 -6.56
C THR A 344 5.93 6.50 -5.79
N ASN A 345 7.22 6.82 -5.88
CA ASN A 345 8.30 6.07 -5.24
C ASN A 345 8.47 6.35 -3.72
N VAL A 346 7.78 7.35 -3.16
CA VAL A 346 8.08 7.84 -1.80
C VAL A 346 7.04 7.47 -0.75
N ASP A 347 5.77 7.31 -1.12
CA ASP A 347 4.70 6.99 -0.19
C ASP A 347 3.67 6.10 -0.89
N THR A 348 3.72 4.77 -0.74
CA THR A 348 2.67 3.90 -1.29
C THR A 348 2.28 2.80 -0.32
N GLN A 349 0.98 2.70 -0.01
CA GLN A 349 0.34 1.64 0.75
C GLN A 349 -0.69 0.91 -0.12
N CYS A 350 -1.09 -0.29 0.29
CA CYS A 350 -2.18 -1.02 -0.35
C CYS A 350 -3.54 -0.50 0.12
N CYS A 351 -4.44 -0.30 -0.84
CA CYS A 351 -5.86 -0.09 -0.59
C CYS A 351 -6.67 -1.24 -1.18
N GLY A 352 -7.12 -2.14 -0.30
CA GLY A 352 -7.69 -3.42 -0.71
C GLY A 352 -6.65 -4.28 -1.45
N THR A 353 -7.13 -5.09 -2.39
CA THR A 353 -6.32 -6.02 -3.21
C THR A 353 -5.78 -5.36 -4.48
N ASP A 354 -6.49 -4.34 -4.98
CA ASP A 354 -6.33 -3.91 -6.37
C ASP A 354 -5.62 -2.58 -6.56
N HIS A 355 -5.49 -1.79 -5.49
CA HIS A 355 -5.01 -0.43 -5.60
C HIS A 355 -3.83 -0.19 -4.69
N SER A 356 -2.89 0.60 -5.20
CA SER A 356 -1.85 1.24 -4.41
C SER A 356 -2.20 2.73 -4.30
N PHE A 357 -1.85 3.38 -3.19
CA PHE A 357 -2.14 4.80 -3.01
C PHE A 357 -1.11 5.49 -2.12
N ASN A 358 -0.99 6.81 -2.31
CA ASN A 358 -0.18 7.65 -1.44
C ASN A 358 -0.99 8.08 -0.21
N PRO A 359 -0.63 7.62 1.01
CA PRO A 359 -1.37 7.96 2.23
C PRO A 359 -1.28 9.42 2.65
N ASN A 360 -0.38 10.23 2.07
CA ASN A 360 -0.32 11.68 2.32
C ASN A 360 -1.41 12.43 1.55
N THR A 361 -1.75 11.98 0.34
CA THR A 361 -2.71 12.65 -0.55
C THR A 361 -4.06 11.94 -0.65
N HIS A 362 -4.12 10.65 -0.31
CA HIS A 362 -5.33 9.83 -0.43
C HIS A 362 -5.59 9.04 0.86
N LEU A 363 -6.84 8.57 1.02
CA LEU A 363 -7.26 7.59 2.01
C LEU A 363 -7.72 6.32 1.30
N CYS A 364 -7.61 5.18 1.98
CA CYS A 364 -8.28 3.97 1.52
C CYS A 364 -9.69 3.89 2.09
N CYS A 365 -10.70 4.03 1.24
CA CYS A 365 -12.11 3.92 1.61
C CYS A 365 -12.72 2.71 0.90
N SER A 366 -13.10 1.68 1.67
CA SER A 366 -13.72 0.45 1.15
C SER A 366 -12.97 -0.19 -0.04
N GLY A 367 -11.64 -0.18 0.00
CA GLY A 367 -10.79 -0.77 -1.04
C GLY A 367 -10.46 0.14 -2.24
N TYR A 368 -10.92 1.40 -2.22
CA TYR A 368 -10.60 2.38 -3.25
C TYR A 368 -9.85 3.60 -2.69
N PRO A 369 -8.78 4.07 -3.37
CA PRO A 369 -8.10 5.31 -3.02
C PRO A 369 -9.00 6.53 -3.28
N VAL A 370 -9.19 7.36 -2.28
CA VAL A 370 -9.97 8.60 -2.35
C VAL A 370 -9.10 9.78 -1.96
N ALA A 371 -9.06 10.83 -2.79
CA ALA A 371 -8.25 12.02 -2.53
C ALA A 371 -8.71 12.74 -1.25
N LYS A 372 -7.75 13.12 -0.40
CA LYS A 372 -8.00 13.91 0.80
C LYS A 372 -8.43 15.32 0.45
N HIS A 373 -9.35 15.87 1.23
CA HIS A 373 -9.70 17.28 1.14
C HIS A 373 -8.51 18.15 1.59
N SER A 374 -7.94 18.93 0.66
CA SER A 374 -6.80 19.83 0.90
C SER A 374 -5.56 19.18 1.55
N ASN A 375 -5.35 17.87 1.33
CA ASN A 375 -4.28 17.08 1.99
C ASN A 375 -4.31 17.18 3.54
N ALA A 376 -5.48 17.44 4.13
CA ALA A 376 -5.61 17.57 5.58
C ALA A 376 -5.27 16.23 6.28
N PRO A 377 -4.42 16.25 7.33
CA PRO A 377 -3.95 15.02 7.99
C PRO A 377 -5.09 14.26 8.68
N ASN A 378 -6.14 14.96 9.12
CA ASN A 378 -7.29 14.39 9.83
C ASN A 378 -8.43 13.92 8.91
N SER A 379 -8.18 13.82 7.60
CA SER A 379 -9.19 13.36 6.66
C SER A 379 -9.62 11.92 7.00
N ILE A 380 -10.93 11.66 7.01
CA ILE A 380 -11.53 10.32 7.18
C ILE A 380 -12.51 10.02 6.03
N CYS A 381 -12.87 8.74 5.86
CA CYS A 381 -13.80 8.33 4.81
C CYS A 381 -15.26 8.73 5.14
N CYS A 382 -15.94 9.28 4.14
CA CYS A 382 -17.40 9.41 4.11
C CYS A 382 -17.96 8.37 3.12
N GLY A 383 -18.43 7.25 3.66
CA GLY A 383 -18.83 6.10 2.86
C GLY A 383 -17.65 5.56 2.03
N ASN A 384 -17.91 5.24 0.76
CA ASN A 384 -16.94 4.56 -0.10
C ASN A 384 -16.14 5.51 -1.00
N ASN A 385 -16.67 6.70 -1.29
CA ASN A 385 -16.21 7.50 -2.43
C ASN A 385 -15.68 8.90 -2.08
N ALA A 386 -15.74 9.31 -0.81
CA ALA A 386 -15.35 10.65 -0.41
C ALA A 386 -14.49 10.63 0.85
N ALA A 387 -13.56 11.58 0.95
CA ALA A 387 -12.80 11.87 2.15
C ALA A 387 -13.21 13.26 2.66
N TYR A 388 -13.24 13.45 3.98
CA TYR A 388 -13.61 14.71 4.58
C TYR A 388 -12.83 14.99 5.86
N ASP A 389 -12.68 16.28 6.19
CA ASP A 389 -12.09 16.71 7.45
C ASP A 389 -13.20 16.85 8.51
N PRO A 390 -13.23 16.01 9.56
CA PRO A 390 -14.27 16.04 10.57
C PRO A 390 -14.22 17.29 11.46
N SER A 391 -13.19 18.13 11.37
CA SER A 391 -13.17 19.43 12.05
C SER A 391 -14.16 20.42 11.43
N VAL A 392 -14.29 20.41 10.10
CA VAL A 392 -15.06 21.42 9.32
C VAL A 392 -16.22 20.84 8.51
N GLN A 393 -16.26 19.52 8.32
CA GLN A 393 -17.28 18.81 7.53
C GLN A 393 -17.92 17.67 8.34
N LEU A 394 -19.11 17.23 7.91
CA LEU A 394 -19.82 16.05 8.39
C LEU A 394 -20.07 15.09 7.23
N CYS A 395 -20.08 13.79 7.50
CA CYS A 395 -20.54 12.80 6.55
C CYS A 395 -22.00 12.46 6.81
N CYS A 396 -22.89 12.88 5.91
CA CYS A 396 -24.32 12.63 6.04
C CYS A 396 -24.71 11.37 5.27
N ASN A 397 -25.28 10.38 5.98
CA ASN A 397 -25.75 9.10 5.44
C ASN A 397 -24.72 8.32 4.58
N GLY A 398 -23.41 8.55 4.79
CA GLY A 398 -22.36 7.87 4.03
C GLY A 398 -22.27 8.28 2.56
N MET A 399 -22.90 9.38 2.13
CA MET A 399 -22.94 9.79 0.73
C MET A 399 -21.91 10.88 0.40
N TRP A 400 -22.08 12.08 0.98
CA TRP A 400 -21.27 13.24 0.64
C TRP A 400 -20.88 14.05 1.88
N PRO A 401 -19.64 14.58 1.93
CA PRO A 401 -19.24 15.54 2.94
C PRO A 401 -20.02 16.85 2.81
N VAL A 402 -20.56 17.35 3.92
CA VAL A 402 -21.28 18.62 3.99
C VAL A 402 -20.59 19.53 5.02
N TRP A 403 -20.45 20.81 4.70
CA TRP A 403 -19.82 21.78 5.60
C TRP A 403 -20.63 22.01 6.88
N LYS A 404 -19.93 22.13 8.00
CA LYS A 404 -20.54 22.60 9.25
C LYS A 404 -20.78 24.09 9.14
N VAL A 405 -22.05 24.50 9.08
CA VAL A 405 -22.40 25.94 9.04
C VAL A 405 -22.57 26.54 10.43
N HIS A 406 -22.77 25.71 11.45
CA HIS A 406 -22.92 26.11 12.85
C HIS A 406 -21.69 25.70 13.67
N SER A 407 -21.48 26.37 14.80
CA SER A 407 -20.24 26.23 15.59
C SER A 407 -20.18 24.89 16.33
N THR A 408 -20.95 24.74 17.41
CA THR A 408 -20.80 23.66 18.40
C THR A 408 -21.85 22.56 18.30
N HIS A 409 -23.02 22.88 17.73
CA HIS A 409 -24.14 21.95 17.59
C HIS A 409 -24.51 21.89 16.11
N THR A 410 -23.90 20.95 15.38
CA THR A 410 -24.17 20.76 13.95
C THR A 410 -24.49 19.29 13.71
N SER A 411 -25.64 19.02 13.11
CA SER A 411 -26.11 17.68 12.74
C SER A 411 -26.53 17.63 11.27
N CYS A 412 -26.57 16.43 10.69
CA CYS A 412 -27.03 16.25 9.32
C CYS A 412 -28.55 16.38 9.23
N CYS A 413 -29.03 17.19 8.30
CA CYS A 413 -30.42 17.17 7.86
C CYS A 413 -30.48 16.60 6.43
N GLY A 414 -30.91 15.35 6.32
CA GLY A 414 -30.84 14.63 5.05
C GLY A 414 -29.41 14.37 4.59
N ASN A 415 -29.18 14.47 3.28
CA ASN A 415 -27.91 14.12 2.65
C ASN A 415 -26.98 15.31 2.38
N SER A 416 -27.51 16.54 2.29
CA SER A 416 -26.78 17.70 1.74
C SER A 416 -26.84 18.95 2.62
N HIS A 417 -27.52 18.89 3.77
CA HIS A 417 -27.68 20.04 4.65
C HIS A 417 -27.23 19.69 6.07
N THR A 418 -26.77 20.72 6.77
CA THR A 418 -26.53 20.64 8.21
C THR A 418 -27.41 21.65 8.92
N TYR A 419 -27.74 21.37 10.17
CA TYR A 419 -28.63 22.19 10.99
C TYR A 419 -28.18 22.16 12.46
N ASP A 420 -28.60 23.16 13.23
CA ASP A 420 -28.36 23.19 14.67
C ASP A 420 -29.52 22.54 15.43
N PRO A 421 -29.34 21.33 16.00
CA PRO A 421 -30.43 20.63 16.68
C PRO A 421 -30.90 21.34 17.96
N THR A 422 -30.19 22.36 18.46
CA THR A 422 -30.65 23.16 19.60
C THR A 422 -31.71 24.19 19.19
N THR A 423 -31.60 24.76 17.98
CA THR A 423 -32.47 25.84 17.51
C THR A 423 -33.39 25.44 16.34
N GLU A 424 -33.10 24.32 15.68
CA GLU A 424 -33.76 23.88 14.45
C GLU A 424 -34.18 22.40 14.52
N LEU A 425 -35.08 22.00 13.62
CA LEU A 425 -35.50 20.63 13.34
C LEU A 425 -35.12 20.28 11.91
N CYS A 426 -34.84 19.00 11.66
CA CYS A 426 -34.76 18.49 10.29
C CYS A 426 -36.13 17.94 9.84
N CYS A 427 -36.76 18.61 8.87
CA CYS A 427 -38.05 18.24 8.33
C CYS A 427 -37.93 17.95 6.83
N ASN A 428 -38.01 16.68 6.41
CA ASN A 428 -37.84 16.24 5.02
C ASN A 428 -36.60 16.88 4.35
N ASP A 429 -35.42 16.67 4.94
CA ASP A 429 -34.12 17.17 4.46
C ASP A 429 -33.92 18.70 4.49
N LYS A 430 -34.85 19.45 5.10
CA LYS A 430 -34.73 20.90 5.30
C LYS A 430 -34.62 21.26 6.78
N ALA A 431 -33.65 22.12 7.10
CA ALA A 431 -33.53 22.75 8.41
C ALA A 431 -34.67 23.77 8.61
N VAL A 432 -35.44 23.60 9.67
CA VAL A 432 -36.59 24.45 10.02
C VAL A 432 -36.44 24.95 11.46
N PRO A 433 -36.55 26.26 11.74
CA PRO A 433 -36.43 26.78 13.10
C PRO A 433 -37.46 26.18 14.07
N LYS A 434 -37.07 25.97 15.33
CA LYS A 434 -37.98 25.56 16.39
C LYS A 434 -38.91 26.70 16.82
N THR A 435 -40.08 26.36 17.35
CA THR A 435 -40.98 27.34 17.96
C THR A 435 -40.54 27.64 19.40
N SER A 436 -40.91 28.81 19.92
CA SER A 436 -40.40 29.34 21.20
C SER A 436 -40.88 28.62 22.49
N HIS A 437 -41.76 27.61 22.41
CA HIS A 437 -42.53 27.10 23.56
C HIS A 437 -42.45 25.57 23.79
N GLY A 438 -41.24 25.01 23.91
CA GLY A 438 -40.99 23.77 24.69
C GLY A 438 -41.34 22.43 24.05
N ALA A 439 -42.25 22.36 23.08
CA ALA A 439 -42.48 21.19 22.22
C ALA A 439 -42.63 21.66 20.77
N THR A 440 -41.78 21.19 19.86
CA THR A 440 -41.85 21.55 18.44
C THR A 440 -41.73 20.30 17.59
N GLU A 441 -42.64 20.16 16.63
CA GLU A 441 -42.65 19.09 15.64
C GLU A 441 -42.62 19.65 14.22
N CYS A 442 -42.26 18.82 13.24
CA CYS A 442 -42.33 19.18 11.82
C CYS A 442 -43.77 19.23 11.34
N CYS A 443 -44.14 20.32 10.67
CA CYS A 443 -45.35 20.41 9.87
C CYS A 443 -45.00 20.48 8.39
N GLY A 444 -45.06 19.33 7.71
CA GLY A 444 -44.59 19.20 6.34
C GLY A 444 -43.07 19.40 6.22
N ALA A 445 -42.61 19.89 5.07
CA ALA A 445 -41.19 19.98 4.73
C ALA A 445 -40.53 21.34 5.06
N SER A 446 -41.28 22.34 5.52
CA SER A 446 -40.75 23.72 5.61
C SER A 446 -41.29 24.53 6.78
N SER A 447 -42.07 23.90 7.65
CA SER A 447 -42.63 24.58 8.81
C SER A 447 -42.55 23.68 10.02
N SER A 448 -42.46 24.30 11.17
CA SER A 448 -42.53 23.64 12.47
C SER A 448 -43.75 24.17 13.20
N TYR A 449 -44.27 23.40 14.13
CA TYR A 449 -45.47 23.77 14.87
C TYR A 449 -45.39 23.27 16.31
N ASP A 450 -46.11 23.95 17.20
CA ASP A 450 -46.30 23.50 18.57
C ASP A 450 -47.56 22.60 18.63
N PRO A 451 -47.42 21.29 18.88
CA PRO A 451 -48.56 20.38 18.91
C PRO A 451 -49.53 20.67 20.06
N LEU A 452 -49.16 21.46 21.08
CA LEU A 452 -50.08 21.88 22.13
C LEU A 452 -51.09 22.90 21.59
N THR A 453 -50.61 23.91 20.86
CA THR A 453 -51.42 25.06 20.44
C THR A 453 -51.86 25.03 18.97
N GLN A 454 -51.26 24.16 18.15
CA GLN A 454 -51.46 24.12 16.70
C GLN A 454 -51.68 22.68 16.19
N LEU A 455 -52.28 22.57 15.00
CA LEU A 455 -52.40 21.34 14.21
C LEU A 455 -51.63 21.51 12.90
N CYS A 456 -51.01 20.44 12.42
CA CYS A 456 -50.42 20.44 11.09
C CYS A 456 -51.44 19.97 10.04
N CYS A 457 -51.90 20.88 9.19
CA CYS A 457 -52.84 20.59 8.11
C CYS A 457 -52.21 20.88 6.75
N PHE A 458 -52.06 19.86 5.91
CA PHE A 458 -51.45 19.98 4.56
C PHE A 458 -50.08 20.67 4.56
N GLY A 459 -49.28 20.49 5.62
CA GLY A 459 -47.95 21.10 5.75
C GLY A 459 -47.95 22.55 6.23
N TYR A 460 -49.10 23.07 6.67
CA TYR A 460 -49.20 24.39 7.29
C TYR A 460 -49.64 24.29 8.76
N PRO A 461 -48.96 24.99 9.68
CA PRO A 461 -49.38 25.08 11.08
C PRO A 461 -50.64 25.94 11.19
N ILE A 462 -51.71 25.37 11.74
CA ILE A 462 -52.97 26.07 12.00
C ILE A 462 -53.23 26.11 13.50
N THR A 463 -53.45 27.30 14.05
CA THR A 463 -53.78 27.49 15.47
C THR A 463 -55.11 26.82 15.80
N LYS A 464 -55.16 26.06 16.89
CA LYS A 464 -56.40 25.50 17.43
C LYS A 464 -57.25 26.67 17.93
N SER A 465 -58.39 26.93 17.31
CA SER A 465 -59.29 28.02 17.74
C SER A 465 -59.92 27.73 19.10
N GLU A 466 -60.08 26.45 19.45
CA GLU A 466 -60.60 25.95 20.71
C GLU A 466 -59.90 24.62 21.07
N ALA A 467 -59.90 24.24 22.34
CA ALA A 467 -59.22 23.03 22.83
C ALA A 467 -59.69 21.71 22.16
N TRP A 468 -60.86 21.72 21.51
CA TRP A 468 -61.55 20.55 20.98
C TRP A 468 -61.49 20.40 19.45
N HIS A 469 -60.94 21.39 18.73
CA HIS A 469 -60.70 21.26 17.29
C HIS A 469 -59.44 20.42 17.07
N THR A 470 -59.61 19.13 16.79
CA THR A 470 -58.52 18.14 16.75
C THR A 470 -58.24 17.54 15.37
N ALA A 471 -58.94 17.98 14.31
CA ALA A 471 -58.76 17.43 12.96
C ALA A 471 -58.72 18.50 11.87
N CYS A 472 -58.08 18.15 10.74
CA CYS A 472 -57.91 19.01 9.57
C CYS A 472 -58.91 18.65 8.48
N CYS A 473 -59.54 19.68 7.89
CA CYS A 473 -60.24 19.60 6.63
C CYS A 473 -59.62 20.65 5.70
N GLY A 474 -58.76 20.23 4.78
CA GLY A 474 -57.96 21.15 3.98
C GLY A 474 -57.15 22.12 4.85
N SER A 475 -57.36 23.42 4.64
CA SER A 475 -56.74 24.51 5.38
C SER A 475 -57.55 24.99 6.59
N SER A 476 -58.55 24.21 7.03
CA SER A 476 -59.42 24.53 8.16
C SER A 476 -59.34 23.44 9.22
N THR A 477 -59.57 23.80 10.48
CA THR A 477 -59.76 22.81 11.55
C THR A 477 -61.25 22.57 11.78
N TYR A 478 -61.61 21.36 12.19
CA TYR A 478 -63.00 21.01 12.51
C TYR A 478 -63.08 20.08 13.71
N HIS A 479 -64.28 20.00 14.30
CA HIS A 479 -64.58 19.12 15.42
C HIS A 479 -65.20 17.79 14.94
N PRO A 480 -64.49 16.65 14.96
CA PRO A 480 -64.96 15.40 14.33
C PRO A 480 -66.30 14.84 14.84
N GLN A 481 -66.69 15.18 16.07
CA GLN A 481 -67.99 14.73 16.61
C GLN A 481 -69.18 15.47 15.99
N TRP A 482 -69.01 16.73 15.60
CA TRP A 482 -70.11 17.61 15.16
C TRP A 482 -69.98 18.03 13.70
N GLN A 483 -68.82 17.77 13.10
CA GLN A 483 -68.46 18.19 11.75
C GLN A 483 -67.75 17.04 11.03
N ILE A 484 -67.82 17.06 9.70
CA ILE A 484 -67.11 16.14 8.81
C ILE A 484 -66.48 16.94 7.67
N CYS A 485 -65.32 16.48 7.19
CA CYS A 485 -64.71 17.04 6.00
C CYS A 485 -65.25 16.38 4.74
N CYS A 486 -65.87 17.16 3.87
CA CYS A 486 -66.34 16.72 2.55
C CYS A 486 -65.45 17.28 1.45
N GLY A 487 -65.05 16.42 0.50
CA GLY A 487 -64.09 16.79 -0.53
C GLY A 487 -62.71 17.10 0.05
N THR A 488 -62.11 18.23 -0.35
CA THR A 488 -60.73 18.58 0.04
C THR A 488 -60.62 19.69 1.08
N ASN A 489 -61.65 20.52 1.28
CA ASN A 489 -61.59 21.66 2.20
C ASN A 489 -62.95 22.14 2.74
N THR A 490 -64.03 21.35 2.56
CA THR A 490 -65.37 21.77 2.98
C THR A 490 -65.75 21.11 4.30
N VAL A 491 -65.77 21.90 5.37
CA VAL A 491 -66.28 21.46 6.67
C VAL A 491 -67.80 21.52 6.64
N VAL A 492 -68.44 20.36 6.82
CA VAL A 492 -69.90 20.23 6.85
C VAL A 492 -70.32 19.88 8.27
N ASN A 493 -71.29 20.62 8.81
CA ASN A 493 -71.89 20.27 10.11
C ASN A 493 -72.72 18.99 9.97
N LYS A 494 -72.52 18.07 10.90
CA LYS A 494 -73.31 16.85 11.02
C LYS A 494 -74.63 17.21 11.70
N ASN A 495 -75.75 16.96 11.01
CA ASN A 495 -77.07 17.05 11.63
C ASN A 495 -77.33 15.89 12.61
N ASN A 496 -76.53 14.83 12.53
CA ASN A 496 -76.55 13.67 13.42
C ASN A 496 -75.11 13.24 13.71
N PRO A 497 -74.69 13.07 14.98
CA PRO A 497 -73.34 12.63 15.32
C PRO A 497 -72.90 11.31 14.69
N LEU A 498 -73.86 10.44 14.35
CA LEU A 498 -73.63 9.15 13.69
C LEU A 498 -73.33 9.28 12.18
N ALA A 499 -73.51 10.46 11.58
CA ALA A 499 -73.15 10.68 10.19
C ALA A 499 -71.64 10.49 9.98
N ASP A 500 -71.30 9.54 9.12
CA ASP A 500 -69.96 8.99 8.94
C ASP A 500 -69.41 9.20 7.53
N ALA A 501 -70.25 9.60 6.57
CA ALA A 501 -69.84 9.91 5.21
C ALA A 501 -70.46 11.19 4.66
N CYS A 502 -69.84 11.70 3.60
CA CYS A 502 -70.32 12.84 2.84
C CYS A 502 -71.17 12.38 1.65
N CYS A 503 -72.32 13.00 1.46
CA CYS A 503 -73.08 12.87 0.22
C CYS A 503 -72.88 14.14 -0.62
N GLY A 504 -72.03 14.01 -1.65
CA GLY A 504 -71.51 15.17 -2.38
C GLY A 504 -70.54 15.99 -1.53
N THR A 505 -70.53 17.32 -1.74
CA THR A 505 -69.60 18.23 -1.05
C THR A 505 -70.21 18.97 0.14
N SER A 506 -71.54 18.94 0.29
CA SER A 506 -72.25 19.89 1.16
C SER A 506 -73.17 19.23 2.19
N SER A 507 -73.26 17.91 2.20
CA SER A 507 -74.14 17.18 3.12
C SER A 507 -73.44 15.95 3.70
N SER A 508 -73.83 15.59 4.92
CA SER A 508 -73.43 14.37 5.60
C SER A 508 -74.61 13.41 5.65
N TYR A 509 -74.32 12.10 5.60
CA TYR A 509 -75.33 11.05 5.65
C TYR A 509 -74.81 9.85 6.44
N ILE A 510 -75.73 8.97 6.84
CA ILE A 510 -75.42 7.77 7.60
C ILE A 510 -75.37 6.60 6.63
N THR A 511 -74.18 6.06 6.36
CA THR A 511 -74.01 4.99 5.36
C THR A 511 -74.80 3.73 5.69
N ALA A 512 -75.11 3.50 6.97
CA ALA A 512 -75.88 2.35 7.43
C ALA A 512 -77.38 2.38 7.06
N SER A 513 -77.97 3.56 6.84
CA SER A 513 -79.41 3.70 6.61
C SER A 513 -79.78 4.55 5.40
N GLN A 514 -78.79 5.09 4.69
CA GLN A 514 -78.97 6.03 3.59
C GLN A 514 -78.01 5.73 2.46
N LEU A 515 -78.40 6.09 1.24
CA LEU A 515 -77.59 6.02 0.02
C LEU A 515 -77.38 7.42 -0.53
N CYS A 516 -76.19 7.72 -1.06
CA CYS A 516 -75.96 8.97 -1.75
C CYS A 516 -76.27 8.86 -3.24
N CYS A 517 -77.35 9.49 -3.70
CA CYS A 517 -77.78 9.50 -5.09
C CYS A 517 -77.60 10.90 -5.70
N ASN A 518 -76.58 11.06 -6.57
CA ASN A 518 -76.25 12.33 -7.22
C ASN A 518 -76.19 13.53 -6.25
N GLY A 519 -75.54 13.35 -5.09
CA GLY A 519 -75.36 14.40 -4.08
C GLY A 519 -76.51 14.57 -3.09
N ASN A 520 -77.58 13.76 -3.16
CA ASN A 520 -78.65 13.75 -2.17
C ASN A 520 -78.65 12.44 -1.38
N ALA A 521 -78.68 12.56 -0.05
CA ALA A 521 -78.87 11.42 0.83
C ALA A 521 -80.34 10.97 0.74
N VAL A 522 -80.56 9.74 0.32
CA VAL A 522 -81.89 9.10 0.26
C VAL A 522 -81.92 7.92 1.21
N ASP A 523 -83.02 7.73 1.94
CA ASP A 523 -83.14 6.60 2.85
C ASP A 523 -83.10 5.28 2.07
N SER A 524 -82.38 4.30 2.62
CA SER A 524 -82.13 3.01 1.98
C SER A 524 -82.43 1.88 2.95
N LEU A 525 -83.20 0.90 2.47
CA LEU A 525 -83.34 -0.42 3.09
C LEU A 525 -82.40 -1.35 2.31
N GLY A 526 -81.51 -2.07 3.00
CA GLY A 526 -80.37 -2.78 2.40
C GLY A 526 -80.66 -3.48 1.06
N GLY A 527 -79.77 -3.28 0.08
CA GLY A 527 -79.88 -3.86 -1.26
C GLY A 527 -80.51 -2.95 -2.34
N THR A 528 -80.90 -1.72 -2.01
CA THR A 528 -81.43 -0.75 -2.98
C THR A 528 -80.34 -0.07 -3.82
N LYS A 529 -80.66 0.32 -5.06
CA LYS A 529 -79.83 1.13 -5.96
C LYS A 529 -80.45 2.51 -6.21
N CYS A 530 -79.68 3.48 -6.65
CA CYS A 530 -80.21 4.79 -7.05
C CYS A 530 -81.04 4.71 -8.33
N CYS A 531 -82.21 5.35 -8.31
CA CYS A 531 -82.96 5.72 -9.51
C CYS A 531 -83.01 7.25 -9.62
N GLY A 532 -82.15 7.82 -10.45
CA GLY A 532 -81.95 9.26 -10.51
C GLY A 532 -81.34 9.84 -9.23
N SER A 533 -81.72 11.07 -8.87
CA SER A 533 -81.15 11.81 -7.74
C SER A 533 -81.99 11.82 -6.46
N LYS A 534 -83.22 11.27 -6.49
CA LYS A 534 -84.20 11.43 -5.41
C LYS A 534 -84.83 10.12 -4.91
N ALA A 535 -84.58 9.00 -5.58
CA ALA A 535 -85.19 7.73 -5.22
C ALA A 535 -84.15 6.62 -5.18
N ALA A 536 -84.36 5.69 -4.27
CA ALA A 536 -83.72 4.38 -4.27
C ALA A 536 -84.77 3.32 -4.66
N TYR A 537 -84.35 2.27 -5.36
CA TYR A 537 -85.22 1.17 -5.77
C TYR A 537 -84.58 -0.19 -5.48
N ASN A 538 -85.41 -1.21 -5.28
CA ASN A 538 -84.96 -2.58 -5.09
C ASN A 538 -84.80 -3.26 -6.46
N PRO A 539 -83.57 -3.57 -6.92
CA PRO A 539 -83.33 -4.16 -8.24
C PRO A 539 -83.87 -5.58 -8.41
N PHE A 540 -84.29 -6.25 -7.33
CA PHE A 540 -84.92 -7.58 -7.43
C PHE A 540 -86.40 -7.51 -7.83
N THR A 541 -87.09 -6.43 -7.49
CA THR A 541 -88.54 -6.28 -7.70
C THR A 541 -88.90 -5.08 -8.58
N GLN A 542 -87.96 -4.18 -8.79
CA GLN A 542 -88.17 -2.92 -9.48
C GLN A 542 -87.01 -2.67 -10.47
N GLU A 543 -87.28 -1.88 -11.50
CA GLU A 543 -86.31 -1.39 -12.47
C GLU A 543 -86.37 0.14 -12.51
N CYS A 544 -85.29 0.81 -12.89
CA CYS A 544 -85.28 2.26 -13.08
C CYS A 544 -85.36 2.60 -14.57
N CYS A 545 -86.56 2.93 -15.07
CA CYS A 545 -86.74 3.37 -16.45
C CYS A 545 -86.77 4.90 -16.50
N ASN A 546 -85.71 5.49 -17.05
CA ASN A 546 -85.58 6.93 -17.28
C ASN A 546 -85.86 7.80 -16.03
N GLY A 547 -85.30 7.38 -14.88
CA GLY A 547 -85.46 8.10 -13.60
C GLY A 547 -86.74 7.80 -12.83
N VAL A 548 -87.61 6.93 -13.38
CA VAL A 548 -88.83 6.45 -12.70
C VAL A 548 -88.64 5.01 -12.27
N VAL A 549 -88.96 4.73 -11.01
CA VAL A 549 -88.97 3.37 -10.47
C VAL A 549 -90.24 2.67 -10.93
N VAL A 550 -90.07 1.59 -11.70
CA VAL A 550 -91.17 0.76 -12.19
C VAL A 550 -91.07 -0.63 -11.57
N ASN A 551 -92.21 -1.25 -11.29
CA ASN A 551 -92.23 -2.58 -10.66
C ASN A 551 -92.17 -3.67 -11.75
N ILE A 552 -91.20 -4.57 -11.64
CA ILE A 552 -91.03 -5.71 -12.56
C ILE A 552 -91.50 -7.03 -11.94
N GLY A 553 -91.88 -7.04 -10.67
CA GLY A 553 -92.42 -8.23 -9.98
C GLY A 553 -91.48 -9.45 -9.99
N GLY A 554 -90.17 -9.24 -10.19
CA GLY A 554 -89.19 -10.32 -10.33
C GLY A 554 -89.15 -10.98 -11.72
N SER A 555 -89.81 -10.40 -12.73
CA SER A 555 -89.82 -10.93 -14.09
C SER A 555 -88.49 -10.66 -14.80
N THR A 556 -87.89 -11.69 -15.40
CA THR A 556 -86.65 -11.60 -16.20
C THR A 556 -86.97 -11.37 -17.68
N GLY A 557 -86.12 -10.61 -18.39
CA GLY A 557 -86.27 -10.39 -19.84
C GLY A 557 -87.17 -9.21 -20.23
N LEU A 558 -87.53 -8.35 -19.28
CA LEU A 558 -88.18 -7.06 -19.53
C LEU A 558 -87.14 -5.99 -19.90
N THR A 559 -87.52 -5.06 -20.75
CA THR A 559 -86.68 -3.90 -21.11
C THR A 559 -87.46 -2.60 -20.99
N CYS A 560 -86.78 -1.48 -20.79
CA CYS A 560 -87.42 -0.17 -20.72
C CYS A 560 -87.78 0.36 -22.12
N CYS A 561 -88.98 0.92 -22.24
CA CYS A 561 -89.40 1.81 -23.32
C CYS A 561 -89.83 3.15 -22.72
N GLY A 562 -88.98 4.16 -22.78
CA GLY A 562 -89.22 5.40 -22.06
C GLY A 562 -89.33 5.15 -20.55
N ASN A 563 -90.50 5.40 -19.97
CA ASN A 563 -90.78 5.23 -18.54
C ASN A 563 -91.58 3.96 -18.22
N GLN A 564 -91.75 3.05 -19.19
CA GLN A 564 -92.51 1.81 -19.03
C GLN A 564 -91.66 0.58 -19.34
N ILE A 565 -92.12 -0.59 -18.91
CA ILE A 565 -91.52 -1.89 -19.22
C ILE A 565 -92.23 -2.54 -20.42
N MET A 566 -91.46 -3.15 -21.30
CA MET A 566 -91.97 -3.92 -22.45
C MET A 566 -91.29 -5.29 -22.52
N LYS A 567 -91.97 -6.23 -23.17
CA LYS A 567 -91.39 -7.52 -23.57
C LYS A 567 -90.87 -7.43 -25.02
N PRO A 568 -89.55 -7.61 -25.24
CA PRO A 568 -88.95 -7.47 -26.58
C PRO A 568 -89.47 -8.44 -27.65
N LEU A 569 -90.02 -9.59 -27.25
CA LEU A 569 -90.54 -10.61 -28.17
C LEU A 569 -91.98 -10.35 -28.62
N GLU A 570 -92.71 -9.49 -27.93
CA GLU A 570 -94.13 -9.20 -28.21
C GLU A 570 -94.31 -7.79 -28.81
N SER A 571 -93.32 -6.91 -28.63
CA SER A 571 -93.42 -5.48 -28.97
C SER A 571 -92.04 -4.86 -29.19
N ILE A 572 -91.99 -3.74 -29.90
CA ILE A 572 -90.79 -2.94 -30.15
C ILE A 572 -90.92 -1.54 -29.55
N CYS A 573 -89.81 -0.96 -29.10
CA CYS A 573 -89.77 0.45 -28.68
C CYS A 573 -89.52 1.36 -29.87
N CYS A 574 -90.46 2.24 -30.19
CA CYS A 574 -90.25 3.32 -31.15
C CYS A 574 -90.29 4.66 -30.42
N ASN A 575 -89.12 5.28 -30.20
CA ASN A 575 -88.98 6.58 -29.51
C ASN A 575 -89.76 6.68 -28.19
N GLY A 576 -89.64 5.66 -27.33
CA GLY A 576 -90.28 5.64 -26.01
C GLY A 576 -91.75 5.21 -26.00
N VAL A 577 -92.31 4.84 -27.17
CA VAL A 577 -93.67 4.28 -27.30
C VAL A 577 -93.59 2.81 -27.69
N ILE A 578 -94.34 1.97 -26.99
CA ILE A 578 -94.44 0.53 -27.27
C ILE A 578 -95.32 0.32 -28.51
N GLN A 579 -94.82 -0.41 -29.50
CA GLN A 579 -95.47 -0.66 -30.78
C GLN A 579 -95.53 -2.17 -31.10
N PRO A 580 -96.52 -2.63 -31.90
CA PRO A 580 -96.63 -4.04 -32.29
C PRO A 580 -95.54 -4.46 -33.29
N LEU A 581 -95.28 -5.77 -33.35
CA LEU A 581 -94.41 -6.43 -34.33
C LEU A 581 -95.21 -6.87 -35.57
N TYR A 582 -94.61 -6.76 -36.76
CA TYR A 582 -95.15 -7.26 -38.03
C TYR A 582 -94.64 -8.69 -38.34
N PRO A 583 -95.40 -9.51 -39.11
CA PRO A 583 -95.05 -10.88 -39.47
C PRO A 583 -93.66 -11.01 -40.13
N ASP A 584 -93.03 -12.19 -40.00
CA ASP A 584 -91.67 -12.53 -40.48
C ASP A 584 -90.50 -11.83 -39.78
N GLY A 585 -90.72 -11.13 -38.66
CA GLY A 585 -89.65 -10.56 -37.83
C GLY A 585 -88.97 -9.33 -38.43
N MET A 586 -89.43 -8.83 -39.59
CA MET A 586 -88.97 -7.57 -40.18
C MET A 586 -89.88 -6.44 -39.70
N THR A 587 -89.56 -5.83 -38.56
CA THR A 587 -90.24 -4.61 -38.08
C THR A 587 -89.21 -3.49 -37.90
N LYS A 588 -89.50 -2.29 -38.42
CA LYS A 588 -88.69 -1.08 -38.17
C LYS A 588 -89.55 0.03 -37.58
N CYS A 589 -88.89 0.98 -36.90
CA CYS A 589 -89.54 2.17 -36.35
C CYS A 589 -89.43 3.35 -37.31
N CYS A 590 -90.51 4.10 -37.43
CA CYS A 590 -90.57 5.42 -38.06
C CYS A 590 -91.16 6.40 -37.04
N GLY A 591 -90.30 7.18 -36.37
CA GLY A 591 -90.73 8.01 -35.25
C GLY A 591 -91.25 7.14 -34.10
N THR A 592 -92.51 7.31 -33.72
CA THR A 592 -93.17 6.56 -32.63
C THR A 592 -93.97 5.35 -33.11
N VAL A 593 -94.05 5.11 -34.42
CA VAL A 593 -94.85 4.02 -35.00
C VAL A 593 -93.97 2.94 -35.63
N SER A 594 -94.42 1.68 -35.62
CA SER A 594 -93.77 0.56 -36.30
C SER A 594 -94.33 0.34 -37.71
N PHE A 595 -93.50 -0.14 -38.64
CA PHE A 595 -93.90 -0.48 -40.01
C PHE A 595 -93.15 -1.70 -40.57
N ASP A 596 -93.76 -2.35 -41.59
CA ASP A 596 -93.11 -3.39 -42.40
C ASP A 596 -92.20 -2.75 -43.47
N PRO A 597 -90.87 -2.95 -43.39
CA PRO A 597 -89.92 -2.36 -44.34
C PRO A 597 -89.95 -2.99 -45.73
N LYS A 598 -90.71 -4.06 -45.98
CA LYS A 598 -90.80 -4.69 -47.30
C LYS A 598 -91.55 -3.82 -48.32
N CYS A 599 -92.72 -3.28 -47.94
CA CYS A 599 -93.53 -2.43 -48.82
C CYS A 599 -93.36 -0.93 -48.53
N PHE A 600 -92.86 -0.58 -47.34
CA PHE A 600 -92.85 0.80 -46.86
C PHE A 600 -91.46 1.23 -46.41
N LYS A 601 -91.23 2.54 -46.39
CA LYS A 601 -90.02 3.17 -45.85
C LYS A 601 -90.40 4.39 -45.01
N CYS A 602 -89.54 4.74 -44.07
CA CYS A 602 -89.70 5.95 -43.27
C CYS A 602 -89.12 7.15 -44.02
N SER A 603 -89.89 8.22 -44.18
CA SER A 603 -89.39 9.51 -44.66
C SER A 603 -88.59 10.24 -43.56
N PHE A 604 -87.82 11.27 -43.95
CA PHE A 604 -87.09 12.11 -42.99
C PHE A 604 -88.01 12.79 -41.96
N ASP A 605 -89.27 13.08 -42.33
CA ASP A 605 -90.29 13.68 -41.45
C ASP A 605 -91.13 12.63 -40.70
N TYR A 606 -90.60 11.42 -40.53
CA TYR A 606 -91.25 10.32 -39.81
C TYR A 606 -92.62 9.87 -40.37
N HIS A 607 -92.86 10.07 -41.66
CA HIS A 607 -94.04 9.54 -42.34
C HIS A 607 -93.71 8.21 -43.01
N ILE A 608 -94.61 7.23 -42.88
CA ILE A 608 -94.50 5.96 -43.57
C ILE A 608 -94.99 6.16 -45.01
N ILE A 609 -94.08 6.00 -45.97
CA ILE A 609 -94.35 6.14 -47.41
C ILE A 609 -94.07 4.83 -48.14
N LYS A 610 -94.66 4.63 -49.31
CA LYS A 610 -94.42 3.44 -50.14
C LYS A 610 -92.94 3.39 -50.56
N ALA A 611 -92.34 2.20 -50.51
CA ALA A 611 -90.94 1.98 -50.88
C ALA A 611 -90.72 1.81 -52.40
N TYR A 612 -91.79 1.76 -53.19
CA TYR A 612 -91.82 1.47 -54.62
C TYR A 612 -92.57 2.58 -55.41
N ASP A 613 -92.34 2.69 -56.73
CA ASP A 613 -93.06 3.65 -57.59
C ASP A 613 -94.42 3.08 -57.99
N GLU A 614 -95.50 3.62 -57.43
CA GLU A 614 -96.86 3.12 -57.65
C GLU A 614 -97.36 3.26 -59.09
N ARG A 615 -96.68 4.02 -59.95
CA ARG A 615 -97.03 4.13 -61.38
C ARG A 615 -96.65 2.89 -62.18
N PHE A 616 -95.61 2.19 -61.73
CA PHE A 616 -95.05 1.05 -62.44
C PHE A 616 -95.00 -0.21 -61.59
N GLN A 617 -95.20 -0.11 -60.27
CA GLN A 617 -94.97 -1.18 -59.32
C GLN A 617 -96.08 -1.26 -58.29
N MET A 618 -96.26 -2.45 -57.73
CA MET A 618 -97.34 -2.74 -56.79
C MET A 618 -96.83 -3.72 -55.73
N CYS A 619 -97.16 -3.52 -54.46
CA CYS A 619 -96.76 -4.45 -53.39
C CYS A 619 -97.90 -5.43 -53.10
N CYS A 620 -97.64 -6.70 -53.35
CA CYS A 620 -98.53 -7.81 -53.07
C CYS A 620 -97.93 -8.61 -51.92
N ASP A 621 -98.55 -8.56 -50.74
CA ASP A 621 -98.19 -9.32 -49.53
C ASP A 621 -96.67 -9.33 -49.22
N GLY A 622 -96.09 -8.14 -49.08
CA GLY A 622 -94.66 -7.98 -48.77
C GLY A 622 -93.71 -8.13 -49.97
N SER A 623 -94.21 -8.34 -51.18
CA SER A 623 -93.41 -8.48 -52.40
C SER A 623 -93.77 -7.42 -53.44
N VAL A 624 -92.77 -6.66 -53.91
CA VAL A 624 -92.97 -5.61 -54.93
C VAL A 624 -92.85 -6.22 -56.33
N PHE A 625 -93.89 -6.03 -57.15
CA PHE A 625 -93.95 -6.49 -58.54
C PHE A 625 -94.01 -5.31 -59.51
N ASN A 626 -93.38 -5.45 -60.68
CA ASN A 626 -93.59 -4.54 -61.80
C ASN A 626 -94.94 -4.84 -62.45
N MET A 627 -95.74 -3.80 -62.70
CA MET A 627 -97.00 -3.86 -63.42
C MET A 627 -96.73 -4.17 -64.90
N THR A 628 -97.15 -5.34 -65.38
CA THR A 628 -96.87 -5.83 -66.75
C THR A 628 -98.11 -5.97 -67.62
N TYR A 629 -99.30 -5.79 -67.06
CA TYR A 629 -100.58 -5.89 -67.76
C TYR A 629 -101.29 -4.53 -67.78
N ASP A 630 -102.25 -4.33 -68.69
CA ASP A 630 -103.08 -3.11 -68.69
C ASP A 630 -103.97 -3.02 -67.43
N LEU A 631 -104.25 -4.18 -66.82
CA LEU A 631 -105.10 -4.32 -65.63
C LEU A 631 -104.47 -5.34 -64.66
N ASN A 632 -103.64 -4.87 -63.72
CA ASN A 632 -102.93 -5.71 -62.75
C ASN A 632 -103.68 -5.81 -61.41
N CYS A 633 -103.73 -7.00 -60.79
CA CYS A 633 -104.23 -7.19 -59.42
C CYS A 633 -103.31 -8.11 -58.61
N CYS A 634 -103.34 -7.98 -57.28
CA CYS A 634 -102.63 -8.89 -56.39
C CYS A 634 -103.50 -10.11 -56.04
N CYS A 635 -102.89 -11.30 -56.04
CA CYS A 635 -103.42 -12.49 -55.41
C CYS A 635 -102.36 -13.04 -54.44
N ARG A 636 -102.49 -12.68 -53.15
CA ARG A 636 -101.42 -12.86 -52.14
C ARG A 636 -100.10 -12.25 -52.59
N ASP A 637 -99.06 -13.03 -52.71
CA ASP A 637 -97.70 -12.69 -53.12
C ASP A 637 -97.52 -12.75 -54.65
N LYS A 638 -98.60 -12.78 -55.44
CA LYS A 638 -98.51 -12.89 -56.91
C LYS A 638 -99.25 -11.77 -57.63
N LEU A 639 -98.63 -11.31 -58.71
CA LEU A 639 -99.25 -10.39 -59.67
C LEU A 639 -100.06 -11.18 -60.70
N ILE A 640 -101.32 -10.78 -60.95
CA ILE A 640 -102.18 -11.40 -61.95
C ILE A 640 -102.73 -10.38 -62.95
N ASN A 641 -102.93 -10.83 -64.19
CA ASN A 641 -103.68 -10.06 -65.20
C ASN A 641 -105.18 -10.17 -64.89
N SER A 642 -105.77 -9.09 -64.38
CA SER A 642 -107.19 -9.05 -64.00
C SER A 642 -108.18 -9.02 -65.16
N GLU A 643 -107.72 -8.88 -66.41
CA GLU A 643 -108.58 -9.03 -67.59
C GLU A 643 -108.99 -10.48 -67.82
N ILE A 644 -108.06 -11.42 -67.58
CA ILE A 644 -108.21 -12.84 -67.89
C ILE A 644 -108.08 -13.75 -66.66
N HIS A 645 -107.67 -13.22 -65.51
CA HIS A 645 -107.57 -13.95 -64.25
C HIS A 645 -108.31 -13.23 -63.11
N GLU A 646 -108.84 -13.99 -62.17
CA GLU A 646 -109.38 -13.51 -60.91
C GLU A 646 -108.74 -14.25 -59.73
N CYS A 647 -108.69 -13.59 -58.57
CA CYS A 647 -108.20 -14.20 -57.34
C CYS A 647 -109.37 -14.56 -56.43
N CYS A 648 -109.57 -15.85 -56.16
CA CYS A 648 -110.58 -16.33 -55.20
C CYS A 648 -109.86 -17.10 -54.08
N ASP A 649 -109.98 -16.65 -52.83
CA ASP A 649 -109.35 -17.24 -51.62
C ASP A 649 -107.82 -17.46 -51.71
N GLY A 650 -107.13 -16.57 -52.42
CA GLY A 650 -105.67 -16.67 -52.64
C GLY A 650 -105.27 -17.64 -53.74
N ALA A 651 -106.22 -18.20 -54.49
CA ALA A 651 -105.97 -19.00 -55.68
C ALA A 651 -106.32 -18.23 -56.96
N ILE A 652 -105.46 -18.34 -57.97
CA ILE A 652 -105.61 -17.69 -59.28
C ILE A 652 -106.51 -18.56 -60.16
N ARG A 653 -107.54 -17.98 -60.77
CA ARG A 653 -108.48 -18.67 -61.68
C ARG A 653 -108.61 -17.89 -62.99
N THR A 654 -108.92 -18.56 -64.10
CA THR A 654 -109.20 -17.91 -65.39
C THR A 654 -110.61 -17.31 -65.41
N ARG A 655 -110.75 -16.15 -66.06
CA ARG A 655 -111.97 -15.32 -66.09
C ARG A 655 -112.88 -15.72 -67.25
N ASP A 656 -114.19 -15.90 -67.00
CA ASP A 656 -115.20 -16.21 -68.02
C ASP A 656 -115.90 -14.91 -68.51
N PRO A 657 -115.82 -14.56 -69.82
CA PRO A 657 -116.37 -13.31 -70.34
C PRO A 657 -117.90 -13.19 -70.32
N LYS A 658 -118.65 -14.28 -70.12
CA LYS A 658 -120.12 -14.29 -70.19
C LYS A 658 -120.82 -14.23 -68.83
N LYS A 659 -120.07 -14.14 -67.74
CA LYS A 659 -120.60 -14.08 -66.37
C LYS A 659 -120.10 -12.84 -65.65
N THR A 660 -121.00 -12.14 -64.96
CA THR A 660 -120.62 -11.12 -63.98
C THR A 660 -120.06 -11.83 -62.75
N HIS A 661 -118.73 -11.96 -62.69
CA HIS A 661 -118.06 -12.59 -61.56
C HIS A 661 -117.86 -11.63 -60.37
N THR A 662 -118.09 -12.14 -59.16
CA THR A 662 -117.99 -11.45 -57.86
C THR A 662 -116.69 -11.77 -57.11
N CYS A 663 -115.65 -12.33 -57.76
CA CYS A 663 -114.38 -12.53 -57.08
C CYS A 663 -113.56 -11.23 -57.03
N CYS A 664 -113.75 -10.48 -55.95
CA CYS A 664 -112.64 -9.89 -55.19
C CYS A 664 -112.74 -10.48 -53.79
N GLY A 665 -111.72 -11.26 -53.41
CA GLY A 665 -111.65 -11.91 -52.11
C GLY A 665 -111.86 -10.95 -50.93
N LYS A 666 -112.53 -11.47 -49.90
CA LYS A 666 -112.93 -10.81 -48.66
C LYS A 666 -111.84 -9.95 -48.00
N LEU A 667 -112.31 -8.81 -47.49
CA LEU A 667 -111.77 -7.99 -46.40
C LEU A 667 -111.13 -8.83 -45.28
N TYR A 668 -109.92 -8.45 -44.89
CA TYR A 668 -109.59 -8.26 -43.47
C TYR A 668 -109.11 -6.83 -43.26
N LEU A 669 -109.88 -6.10 -42.44
CA LEU A 669 -109.62 -4.74 -42.00
C LEU A 669 -108.35 -4.72 -41.14
N LEU A 670 -107.37 -3.90 -41.53
CA LEU A 670 -106.87 -2.75 -40.75
C LEU A 670 -105.67 -2.12 -41.50
N PHE A 671 -105.95 -0.97 -42.11
CA PHE A 671 -105.03 0.03 -42.67
C PHE A 671 -104.32 -0.28 -44.01
N SER A 672 -105.02 0.11 -45.08
CA SER A 672 -104.48 0.81 -46.27
C SER A 672 -103.70 0.01 -47.32
N VAL A 673 -104.41 -0.80 -48.10
CA VAL A 673 -104.05 -1.10 -49.50
C VAL A 673 -105.32 -0.96 -50.36
N PHE A 674 -105.44 0.16 -51.08
CA PHE A 674 -106.45 0.33 -52.12
C PHE A 674 -105.96 -0.35 -53.40
N TYR A 675 -106.66 -1.39 -53.88
CA TYR A 675 -106.64 -1.74 -55.30
C TYR A 675 -108.03 -1.51 -55.88
N PHE A 676 -108.06 -0.52 -56.78
CA PHE A 676 -109.12 -0.26 -57.73
C PHE A 676 -109.15 -1.38 -58.78
N CYS A 677 -110.30 -2.03 -58.98
CA CYS A 677 -110.69 -2.37 -60.35
C CYS A 677 -111.34 -1.12 -60.92
N ARG A 678 -110.83 -0.60 -62.03
CA ARG A 678 -111.44 0.52 -62.74
C ARG A 678 -112.76 0.10 -63.36
#